data_AF-A0A453ASK1-F1
#
_entry.id   AF-A0A453ASK1-F1
#
_cell.length_a   1.000
_cell.length_b   1.000
_cell.length_c   1.000
_cell.angle_alpha   90.00
_cell.angle_beta   90.00
_cell.angle_gamma   90.00
#
_symmetry.space_group_name_H-M   'P 1'
#
loop_
_entity.id
_entity.type
_entity.pdbx_description
1 polymer ?
#
loop_
_entity_poly.entity_id
_entity_poly.type
_entity_poly.pdbx_seq_one_letter_code
_entity_poly.pdbx_strand_id
1 'polypeptide(L)'
;MAKVTLIFKLPYYTEWGQSLIIAGSAPALGSWNVKQGLALSPVHEGNALVWCGQVSVPAVFTCEYSYHVVDDHKNVLRREAGEKKKLVVPEGVKDGDVVEVRDWWQDASEALFLRSAFKNVIFSATDNAKRQLQSPSLSKTLDPEDIVVQFIISCPRLAAGSTVVVTGSNLAVGNWKAQNGLKLNYVGDSIWKAYCVLRKSEFPVKYKYCQVSEAGVSSLEFGPNREVDVDLSSPKPSRHILLSDGSLREAPWRGAGVAVPMFSIRSNEDLGVGEFPDLKLLVDWAVNSGFHLVQLLPINDTSVNKMWWDSYPYSSLSVFALHPLYLRVQALSDAIPADVKEEITKAKKELDKKDVDYEAALSTKLRIAQKIFNLEKDKVLNSAPFKQFLSENEEWLKPYAAFCFLRDFFETSDHSQWGRFSQFSKEKLDKLVVADALHHDIIRFHYYVQYHLFTQLSDAATYARKNKVILKGDLPIGVDRNSVDTWVNPTLFRMNTATGAPPDYFAKSGQNWGFPTYNWEEMSKDNYGWWRARLTQLSKFFTAYRIDHILGFFRIWELPDHAATGLCGKFRPSIPLSQEELLGDGIWDFDRMSRPYIRQDMLEVTIFKPMFRNCFSKDEGASSMTFLSCFRRSLDLFGQLLQPTFCTSIRNTAMSSKRNATPRKRLLQRLKPVPKNHSGWRKKTVFSVVCSIFYRI
;
A
#
# COMPACT_ATOMS: atom_id res chain seq x y z
N MET A 1 46.70 2.07 -12.17
CA MET A 1 45.61 3.05 -12.02
C MET A 1 45.70 3.62 -10.62
N ALA A 2 45.54 4.94 -10.45
CA ALA A 2 45.51 5.56 -9.14
C ALA A 2 44.40 4.93 -8.29
N LYS A 3 44.73 4.55 -7.05
CA LYS A 3 43.84 3.93 -6.09
C LYS A 3 43.55 4.90 -4.95
N VAL A 4 42.31 4.89 -4.49
CA VAL A 4 41.82 5.69 -3.38
C VAL A 4 41.27 4.74 -2.33
N THR A 5 41.48 5.05 -1.06
CA THR A 5 40.89 4.29 0.05
C THR A 5 39.58 4.93 0.44
N LEU A 6 38.49 4.17 0.36
CA LEU A 6 37.19 4.55 0.91
C LEU A 6 37.09 4.02 2.33
N ILE A 7 36.71 4.87 3.28
CA ILE A 7 36.38 4.47 4.65
C ILE A 7 34.90 4.77 4.89
N PHE A 8 34.10 3.73 5.05
CA PHE A 8 32.69 3.85 5.41
C PHE A 8 32.56 3.88 6.93
N LYS A 9 31.78 4.83 7.44
CA LYS A 9 31.38 4.92 8.84
C LYS A 9 29.85 5.02 8.94
N LEU A 10 29.25 4.18 9.78
CA LEU A 10 27.81 4.17 10.01
C LEU A 10 27.51 4.03 11.51
N PRO A 11 26.97 5.07 12.17
CA PRO A 11 26.44 4.93 13.52
C PRO A 11 25.21 4.02 13.52
N TYR A 12 25.30 2.85 14.14
CA TYR A 12 24.20 1.87 14.17
C TYR A 12 24.34 0.89 15.34
N TYR A 13 23.23 0.62 16.03
CA TYR A 13 23.16 -0.34 17.13
C TYR A 13 22.71 -1.71 16.63
N THR A 14 23.55 -2.72 16.83
CA THR A 14 23.26 -4.13 16.54
C THR A 14 22.94 -4.90 17.82
N GLU A 15 22.25 -6.02 17.69
CA GLU A 15 22.09 -6.99 18.77
C GLU A 15 23.21 -8.04 18.74
N TRP A 16 23.33 -8.85 19.79
CA TRP A 16 24.31 -9.93 19.83
C TRP A 16 24.06 -10.94 18.70
N GLY A 17 25.14 -11.39 18.03
CA GLY A 17 25.07 -12.25 16.85
C GLY A 17 24.73 -11.53 15.54
N GLN A 18 24.64 -10.18 15.56
CA GLN A 18 24.42 -9.37 14.36
C GLN A 18 25.68 -8.61 13.94
N SER A 19 25.90 -8.55 12.63
CA SER A 19 26.98 -7.76 12.01
C SER A 19 26.45 -6.91 10.86
N LEU A 20 27.19 -5.89 10.46
CA LEU A 20 26.86 -5.05 9.31
C LEU A 20 27.74 -5.35 8.09
N ILE A 21 27.10 -5.41 6.92
CA ILE A 21 27.75 -5.58 5.62
C ILE A 21 27.23 -4.52 4.65
N ILE A 22 28.14 -3.99 3.83
CA ILE A 22 27.80 -3.18 2.66
C ILE A 22 27.80 -4.08 1.43
N ALA A 23 26.67 -4.09 0.71
CA ALA A 23 26.57 -4.72 -0.61
C ALA A 23 26.30 -3.65 -1.67
N GLY A 24 27.01 -3.70 -2.78
CA GLY A 24 26.89 -2.69 -3.84
C GLY A 24 27.12 -3.23 -5.24
N SER A 25 26.88 -2.38 -6.23
CA SER A 25 26.97 -2.72 -7.65
C SER A 25 28.39 -3.02 -8.13
N ALA A 26 29.40 -2.50 -7.44
CA ALA A 26 30.80 -2.74 -7.79
C ALA A 26 31.29 -4.10 -7.26
N PRO A 27 32.24 -4.75 -7.97
CA PRO A 27 32.89 -5.97 -7.48
C PRO A 27 33.53 -5.82 -6.10
N ALA A 28 34.09 -4.64 -5.82
CA ALA A 28 34.69 -4.31 -4.52
C ALA A 28 33.68 -4.34 -3.35
N LEU A 29 32.38 -4.26 -3.65
CA LEU A 29 31.27 -4.35 -2.69
C LEU A 29 30.39 -5.58 -2.95
N GLY A 30 30.92 -6.60 -3.63
CA GLY A 30 30.28 -7.90 -3.81
C GLY A 30 29.25 -7.99 -4.95
N SER A 31 29.08 -7.00 -5.82
CA SER A 31 28.13 -7.03 -6.96
C SER A 31 26.70 -7.45 -6.55
N TRP A 32 26.18 -6.86 -5.47
CA TRP A 32 24.91 -7.18 -4.81
C TRP A 32 24.82 -8.55 -4.11
N ASN A 33 25.89 -9.34 -4.10
CA ASN A 33 25.99 -10.53 -3.26
C ASN A 33 26.42 -10.15 -1.85
N VAL A 34 25.48 -10.13 -0.91
CA VAL A 34 25.73 -9.77 0.50
C VAL A 34 26.82 -10.64 1.15
N LYS A 35 26.93 -11.93 0.79
CA LYS A 35 27.97 -12.81 1.36
C LYS A 35 29.39 -12.39 0.95
N GLN A 36 29.51 -11.73 -0.20
CA GLN A 36 30.74 -11.17 -0.75
C GLN A 36 30.86 -9.65 -0.52
N GLY A 37 29.92 -9.05 0.21
CA GLY A 37 29.94 -7.63 0.53
C GLY A 37 31.06 -7.26 1.51
N LEU A 38 31.32 -5.96 1.63
CA LEU A 38 32.30 -5.41 2.55
C LEU A 38 31.78 -5.52 3.99
N ALA A 39 32.41 -6.36 4.81
CA ALA A 39 32.11 -6.47 6.23
C ALA A 39 32.61 -5.25 6.99
N LEU A 40 31.77 -4.75 7.91
CA LEU A 40 32.13 -3.65 8.79
C LEU A 40 32.54 -4.18 10.17
N SER A 41 33.33 -3.42 10.89
CA SER A 41 33.76 -3.71 12.26
C SER A 41 33.25 -2.62 13.21
N PRO A 42 32.72 -2.98 14.39
CA PRO A 42 32.23 -2.02 15.36
C PRO A 42 33.40 -1.31 16.06
N VAL A 43 33.31 0.00 16.19
CA VAL A 43 34.25 0.87 16.90
C VAL A 43 33.44 1.82 17.80
N HIS A 44 33.88 2.02 19.03
CA HIS A 44 33.30 3.03 19.90
C HIS A 44 33.97 4.37 19.67
N GLU A 45 33.19 5.34 19.17
CA GLU A 45 33.59 6.74 19.06
C GLU A 45 32.82 7.54 20.14
N GLY A 46 33.46 7.75 21.29
CA GLY A 46 32.81 8.28 22.49
C GLY A 46 31.71 7.33 22.99
N ASN A 47 30.47 7.83 23.05
CA ASN A 47 29.30 7.04 23.48
C ASN A 47 28.54 6.39 22.29
N ALA A 48 28.97 6.64 21.05
CA ALA A 48 28.33 6.10 19.86
C ALA A 48 29.01 4.80 19.40
N LEU A 49 28.21 3.82 19.00
CA LEU A 49 28.69 2.63 18.29
C LEU A 49 28.70 2.93 16.79
N VAL A 50 29.88 2.96 16.19
CA VAL A 50 30.09 3.26 14.78
C VAL A 50 30.67 2.04 14.09
N TRP A 51 30.05 1.62 12.99
CA TRP A 51 30.53 0.53 12.17
C TRP A 51 31.42 1.06 11.05
N CYS A 52 32.66 0.57 11.00
CA CYS A 52 33.70 1.04 10.10
C CYS A 52 34.12 -0.05 9.13
N GLY A 53 34.33 0.31 7.86
CA GLY A 53 34.87 -0.62 6.86
C GLY A 53 35.65 0.13 5.80
N GLN A 54 36.69 -0.51 5.25
CA GLN A 54 37.58 0.12 4.29
C GLN A 54 37.71 -0.71 3.01
N VAL A 55 37.80 -0.03 1.87
CA VAL A 55 38.00 -0.68 0.58
C VAL A 55 38.81 0.21 -0.36
N SER A 56 39.71 -0.38 -1.12
CA SER A 56 40.51 0.32 -2.13
C SER A 56 39.82 0.25 -3.49
N VAL A 57 39.61 1.40 -4.12
CA VAL A 57 38.91 1.53 -5.41
C VAL A 57 39.71 2.39 -6.39
N PRO A 58 39.45 2.34 -7.71
CA PRO A 58 40.04 3.28 -8.66
C PRO A 58 39.66 4.73 -8.34
N ALA A 59 40.53 5.69 -8.68
CA ALA A 59 40.26 7.12 -8.46
C ALA A 59 39.01 7.63 -9.20
N VAL A 60 38.67 7.03 -10.34
CA VAL A 60 37.39 7.23 -11.02
C VAL A 60 36.47 6.07 -10.64
N PHE A 61 35.61 6.28 -9.66
CA PHE A 61 34.72 5.24 -9.16
C PHE A 61 33.32 5.79 -8.85
N THR A 62 32.32 5.06 -9.30
CA THR A 62 30.91 5.29 -9.00
C THR A 62 30.26 3.96 -8.66
N CYS A 63 29.45 3.93 -7.61
CA CYS A 63 28.79 2.71 -7.15
C CYS A 63 27.46 3.03 -6.48
N GLU A 64 26.50 2.12 -6.65
CA GLU A 64 25.32 2.06 -5.79
C GLU A 64 25.55 1.03 -4.68
N TYR A 65 25.08 1.30 -3.46
CA TYR A 65 25.26 0.39 -2.33
C TYR A 65 24.12 0.52 -1.31
N SER A 66 24.00 -0.48 -0.44
CA SER A 66 23.08 -0.50 0.69
C SER A 66 23.66 -1.25 1.87
N TYR A 67 23.20 -0.92 3.08
CA TYR A 67 23.60 -1.60 4.30
C TYR A 67 22.68 -2.79 4.61
N HIS A 68 23.26 -3.85 5.15
CA HIS A 68 22.58 -5.09 5.53
C HIS A 68 23.00 -5.53 6.93
N VAL A 69 22.03 -5.78 7.79
CA VAL A 69 22.26 -6.50 9.06
C VAL A 69 22.18 -7.98 8.76
N VAL A 70 23.20 -8.71 9.16
CA VAL A 70 23.33 -10.15 8.92
C VAL A 70 23.61 -10.92 10.20
N ASP A 71 23.31 -12.22 10.20
CA ASP A 71 23.79 -13.15 11.22
C ASP A 71 25.26 -13.57 10.98
N ASP A 72 25.79 -14.42 11.86
CA ASP A 72 27.16 -14.96 11.77
C ASP A 72 27.41 -15.78 10.47
N HIS A 73 26.34 -16.28 9.83
CA HIS A 73 26.40 -17.01 8.56
C HIS A 73 26.18 -16.09 7.33
N LYS A 74 26.15 -14.77 7.54
CA LYS A 74 25.87 -13.74 6.55
C LYS A 74 24.48 -13.88 5.89
N ASN A 75 23.51 -14.48 6.57
CA ASN A 75 22.12 -14.44 6.13
C ASN A 75 21.53 -13.07 6.49
N VAL A 76 20.77 -12.49 5.56
CA VAL A 76 20.22 -11.15 5.74
C VAL A 76 19.06 -11.19 6.73
N LEU A 77 19.24 -10.52 7.87
CA LEU A 77 18.21 -10.33 8.89
C LEU A 77 17.42 -9.05 8.62
N ARG A 78 18.10 -7.97 8.22
CA ARG A 78 17.48 -6.68 7.92
C ARG A 78 18.20 -5.99 6.77
N ARG A 79 17.43 -5.27 5.95
CA ARG A 79 17.94 -4.41 4.88
C ARG A 79 17.62 -2.97 5.21
N GLU A 80 18.54 -2.08 4.87
CA GLU A 80 18.26 -0.65 4.84
C GLU A 80 17.04 -0.36 3.96
N ALA A 81 16.18 0.56 4.40
CA ALA A 81 15.00 0.94 3.62
C ALA A 81 15.33 2.06 2.63
N GLY A 82 14.42 2.32 1.69
CA GLY A 82 14.58 3.43 0.74
C GLY A 82 15.29 3.03 -0.55
N GLU A 83 15.91 4.00 -1.20
CA GLU A 83 16.68 3.81 -2.43
C GLU A 83 18.14 3.50 -2.11
N LYS A 84 18.79 2.77 -3.01
CA LYS A 84 20.22 2.47 -2.88
C LYS A 84 21.01 3.78 -2.86
N LYS A 85 21.95 3.90 -1.95
CA LYS A 85 22.85 5.05 -1.86
C LYS A 85 23.77 5.07 -3.07
N LYS A 86 24.04 6.25 -3.62
CA LYS A 86 24.96 6.44 -4.75
C LYS A 86 26.21 7.16 -4.29
N LEU A 87 27.35 6.49 -4.42
CA LEU A 87 28.67 7.05 -4.17
C LEU A 87 29.33 7.42 -5.49
N VAL A 88 29.88 8.63 -5.55
CA VAL A 88 30.78 9.08 -6.60
C VAL A 88 32.03 9.60 -5.90
N VAL A 89 33.19 9.04 -6.23
CA VAL A 89 34.47 9.54 -5.70
C VAL A 89 34.66 10.97 -6.22
N PRO A 90 34.97 11.96 -5.35
CA PRO A 90 35.15 13.35 -5.78
C PRO A 90 36.21 13.49 -6.87
N GLU A 91 36.02 14.45 -7.76
CA GLU A 91 37.04 14.80 -8.74
C GLU A 91 38.27 15.44 -8.06
N GLY A 92 39.47 15.17 -8.57
CA GLY A 92 40.72 15.73 -8.05
C GLY A 92 41.40 14.93 -6.93
N VAL A 93 40.84 13.78 -6.55
CA VAL A 93 41.46 12.85 -5.59
C VAL A 93 42.70 12.19 -6.21
N LYS A 94 43.80 12.14 -5.45
CA LYS A 94 45.11 11.61 -5.88
C LYS A 94 45.31 10.16 -5.43
N ASP A 95 46.32 9.51 -6.00
CA ASP A 95 46.71 8.17 -5.58
C ASP A 95 47.09 8.13 -4.10
N GLY A 96 46.49 7.22 -3.33
CA GLY A 96 46.72 7.05 -1.90
C GLY A 96 45.93 8.00 -0.99
N ASP A 97 45.09 8.88 -1.53
CA ASP A 97 44.16 9.70 -0.75
C ASP A 97 43.09 8.83 -0.05
N VAL A 98 42.59 9.36 1.07
CA VAL A 98 41.53 8.74 1.87
C VAL A 98 40.26 9.58 1.74
N VAL A 99 39.17 8.93 1.35
CA VAL A 99 37.83 9.50 1.26
C VAL A 99 36.95 8.81 2.29
N GLU A 100 36.44 9.58 3.23
CA GLU A 100 35.57 9.10 4.30
C GLU A 100 34.11 9.30 3.91
N VAL A 101 33.31 8.25 4.06
CA VAL A 101 31.87 8.23 3.79
C VAL A 101 31.17 8.02 5.13
N ARG A 102 30.64 9.10 5.71
CA ARG A 102 29.83 9.04 6.93
C ARG A 102 28.37 8.97 6.56
N ASP A 103 27.80 7.79 6.74
CA ASP A 103 26.43 7.49 6.36
C ASP A 103 25.48 7.49 7.55
N TRP A 104 24.20 7.68 7.24
CA TRP A 104 23.07 7.46 8.14
C TRP A 104 22.21 6.29 7.65
N TRP A 105 21.78 5.44 8.57
CA TRP A 105 20.89 4.32 8.27
C TRP A 105 19.49 4.82 7.93
N GLN A 106 18.98 4.45 6.76
CA GLN A 106 17.62 4.84 6.34
C GLN A 106 16.56 3.88 6.88
N ASP A 107 15.72 4.38 7.80
CA ASP A 107 14.55 3.66 8.28
C ASP A 107 13.35 3.78 7.33
N ALA A 108 12.44 2.81 7.41
CA ALA A 108 11.23 2.76 6.57
C ALA A 108 10.32 4.00 6.75
N SER A 109 10.34 4.61 7.94
CA SER A 109 9.58 5.83 8.26
C SER A 109 10.14 7.06 7.54
N GLU A 110 11.46 7.18 7.38
CA GLU A 110 12.07 8.29 6.64
C GLU A 110 11.87 8.12 5.13
N ALA A 111 11.99 6.89 4.64
CA ALA A 111 11.72 6.55 3.24
C ALA A 111 10.26 6.82 2.83
N LEU A 112 9.33 6.95 3.79
CA LEU A 112 7.91 7.21 3.54
C LEU A 112 7.70 8.52 2.77
N PHE A 113 8.42 9.59 3.14
CA PHE A 113 8.24 10.91 2.52
C PHE A 113 8.76 10.98 1.08
N LEU A 114 9.54 9.98 0.66
CA LEU A 114 10.01 9.80 -0.71
C LEU A 114 9.03 8.99 -1.57
N ARG A 115 7.97 8.42 -0.98
CA ARG A 115 6.92 7.69 -1.73
C ARG A 115 5.97 8.65 -2.44
N SER A 116 5.32 8.16 -3.49
CA SER A 116 4.48 8.96 -4.39
C SER A 116 3.41 9.78 -3.66
N ALA A 117 2.76 9.22 -2.63
CA ALA A 117 1.78 9.95 -1.82
C ALA A 117 2.33 11.23 -1.17
N PHE A 118 3.62 11.25 -0.81
CA PHE A 118 4.23 12.42 -0.21
C PHE A 118 5.00 13.22 -1.26
N LYS A 119 5.97 12.60 -1.94
CA LYS A 119 6.81 13.22 -2.96
C LYS A 119 6.01 13.86 -4.09
N ASN A 120 4.99 13.17 -4.60
CA ASN A 120 4.25 13.61 -5.79
C ASN A 120 2.92 14.31 -5.44
N VAL A 121 2.50 14.33 -4.17
CA VAL A 121 1.22 14.94 -3.76
C VAL A 121 1.39 15.95 -2.64
N ILE A 122 1.64 15.51 -1.40
CA ILE A 122 1.71 16.42 -0.23
C ILE A 122 2.84 17.45 -0.37
N PHE A 123 4.02 16.99 -0.81
CA PHE A 123 5.22 17.80 -1.02
C PHE A 123 5.51 18.03 -2.51
N SER A 124 4.46 17.94 -3.34
CA SER A 124 4.56 17.95 -4.80
C SER A 124 5.31 19.17 -5.34
N ALA A 125 6.03 18.90 -6.42
CA ALA A 125 7.06 19.77 -6.98
C ALA A 125 6.55 21.01 -7.74
N THR A 126 5.27 21.40 -7.71
CA THR A 126 4.92 22.76 -8.17
C THR A 126 5.73 23.83 -7.41
N ASP A 127 6.21 23.49 -6.21
CA ASP A 127 7.13 24.28 -5.39
C ASP A 127 8.64 23.96 -5.62
N ASN A 128 8.99 22.77 -6.15
CA ASN A 128 10.38 22.31 -6.34
C ASN A 128 10.88 22.31 -7.81
N ALA A 129 9.99 22.24 -8.79
CA ALA A 129 10.32 22.17 -10.23
C ALA A 129 10.86 23.50 -10.78
N LYS A 130 10.68 24.60 -10.03
CA LYS A 130 11.36 25.88 -10.28
C LYS A 130 12.84 25.86 -9.85
N ARG A 131 13.29 24.84 -9.10
CA ARG A 131 14.68 24.76 -8.64
C ARG A 131 15.53 24.14 -9.73
N GLN A 132 16.45 24.94 -10.27
CA GLN A 132 17.45 24.44 -11.20
C GLN A 132 18.34 23.40 -10.52
N LEU A 133 18.56 22.28 -11.21
CA LEU A 133 19.58 21.30 -10.85
C LEU A 133 20.93 22.01 -10.88
N GLN A 134 21.59 22.08 -9.73
CA GLN A 134 22.90 22.70 -9.61
C GLN A 134 23.87 21.67 -9.03
N SER A 135 24.80 21.23 -9.84
CA SER A 135 25.93 20.44 -9.36
C SER A 135 26.90 21.37 -8.64
N PRO A 136 27.15 21.18 -7.33
CA PRO A 136 28.16 21.96 -6.65
C PRO A 136 29.53 21.60 -7.25
N SER A 137 30.37 22.60 -7.51
CA SER A 137 31.73 22.42 -8.04
C SER A 137 32.75 23.01 -7.06
N LEU A 138 33.86 22.31 -6.81
CA LEU A 138 35.02 22.92 -6.17
C LEU A 138 35.75 23.81 -7.18
N SER A 139 35.78 25.12 -6.93
CA SER A 139 36.50 26.08 -7.77
C SER A 139 37.89 26.45 -7.25
N LYS A 140 38.31 25.89 -6.10
CA LYS A 140 39.58 26.23 -5.43
C LYS A 140 40.61 25.11 -5.52
N THR A 141 41.85 25.50 -5.80
CA THR A 141 43.04 24.66 -5.59
C THR A 141 43.18 24.38 -4.09
N LEU A 142 43.32 23.11 -3.70
CA LEU A 142 43.33 22.68 -2.30
C LEU A 142 44.74 22.69 -1.70
N ASP A 143 44.91 23.31 -0.53
CA ASP A 143 46.17 23.27 0.22
C ASP A 143 46.37 21.89 0.91
N PRO A 144 47.58 21.57 1.42
CA PRO A 144 47.83 20.35 2.19
C PRO A 144 47.09 20.30 3.55
N GLU A 145 46.77 21.46 4.10
CA GLU A 145 46.06 21.62 5.37
C GLU A 145 44.53 21.66 5.21
N ASP A 146 44.05 21.66 3.97
CA ASP A 146 42.63 21.70 3.65
C ASP A 146 42.01 20.30 3.63
N ILE A 147 40.81 20.22 4.18
CA ILE A 147 39.91 19.07 4.15
C ILE A 147 38.61 19.51 3.50
N VAL A 148 38.15 18.72 2.53
CA VAL A 148 36.90 18.97 1.83
C VAL A 148 35.78 18.20 2.51
N VAL A 149 34.78 18.91 3.01
CA VAL A 149 33.56 18.32 3.56
C VAL A 149 32.41 18.54 2.59
N GLN A 150 31.78 17.46 2.14
CA GLN A 150 30.54 17.51 1.36
C GLN A 150 29.35 17.21 2.27
N PHE A 151 28.50 18.20 2.49
CA PHE A 151 27.24 18.03 3.21
C PHE A 151 26.18 17.48 2.26
N ILE A 152 25.50 16.41 2.63
CA ILE A 152 24.44 15.75 1.86
C ILE A 152 23.25 15.47 2.78
N ILE A 153 22.10 16.06 2.48
CA ILE A 153 20.88 15.89 3.27
C ILE A 153 19.63 15.71 2.40
N SER A 154 18.69 14.90 2.87
CA SER A 154 17.36 14.73 2.29
C SER A 154 16.35 15.66 2.97
N CYS A 155 15.71 16.53 2.19
CA CYS A 155 14.71 17.49 2.66
C CYS A 155 13.43 17.38 1.82
N PRO A 156 12.63 16.29 1.96
CA PRO A 156 11.41 16.11 1.19
C PRO A 156 10.29 17.08 1.57
N ARG A 157 10.35 17.69 2.78
CA ARG A 157 9.30 18.56 3.34
C ARG A 157 9.55 20.05 3.18
N LEU A 158 10.43 20.43 2.26
CA LEU A 158 10.87 21.81 2.12
C LEU A 158 9.75 22.70 1.60
N ALA A 159 9.48 23.81 2.28
CA ALA A 159 8.48 24.78 1.85
C ALA A 159 8.86 25.45 0.51
N ALA A 160 7.84 25.96 -0.18
CA ALA A 160 7.99 26.71 -1.43
C ALA A 160 8.90 27.94 -1.23
N GLY A 161 9.84 28.16 -2.15
CA GLY A 161 10.77 29.28 -2.06
C GLY A 161 11.87 29.15 -0.99
N SER A 162 11.83 28.12 -0.14
CA SER A 162 12.88 27.88 0.84
C SER A 162 14.13 27.22 0.24
N THR A 163 15.26 27.43 0.88
CA THR A 163 16.54 26.76 0.62
C THR A 163 17.08 26.15 1.90
N VAL A 164 17.98 25.17 1.77
CA VAL A 164 18.62 24.52 2.93
C VAL A 164 19.98 25.14 3.15
N VAL A 165 20.29 25.46 4.40
CA VAL A 165 21.56 26.07 4.82
C VAL A 165 22.14 25.26 5.97
N VAL A 166 23.46 25.08 5.97
CA VAL A 166 24.22 24.58 7.11
C VAL A 166 24.74 25.76 7.92
N THR A 167 24.42 25.80 9.21
CA THR A 167 24.90 26.80 10.16
C THR A 167 25.64 26.13 11.30
N GLY A 168 26.79 26.66 11.74
CA GLY A 168 27.62 25.97 12.73
C GLY A 168 28.73 26.81 13.35
N SER A 169 29.69 26.13 14.00
CA SER A 169 30.65 26.74 14.94
C SER A 169 31.73 27.62 14.33
N ASN A 170 31.98 27.55 13.02
CA ASN A 170 33.05 28.28 12.35
C ASN A 170 32.53 29.22 11.26
N LEU A 171 33.43 30.03 10.70
CA LEU A 171 33.10 31.04 9.69
C LEU A 171 32.57 30.42 8.40
N ALA A 172 33.13 29.29 7.96
CA ALA A 172 32.74 28.63 6.72
C ALA A 172 31.31 28.09 6.75
N VAL A 173 30.77 27.80 7.93
CA VAL A 173 29.35 27.49 8.16
C VAL A 173 28.64 28.59 8.97
N GLY A 174 29.11 29.83 8.92
CA GLY A 174 28.33 31.00 9.33
C GLY A 174 28.28 31.37 10.82
N ASN A 175 29.09 30.76 11.70
CA ASN A 175 29.15 31.09 13.14
C ASN A 175 27.76 31.14 13.82
N TRP A 176 26.95 30.10 13.61
CA TRP A 176 25.58 29.96 14.09
C TRP A 176 24.58 30.99 13.54
N LYS A 177 24.98 31.82 12.56
CA LYS A 177 24.10 32.75 11.86
C LYS A 177 23.73 32.20 10.49
N ALA A 178 22.47 31.77 10.33
CA ALA A 178 21.98 31.18 9.08
C ALA A 178 22.16 32.07 7.84
N GLN A 179 22.14 33.40 7.99
CA GLN A 179 22.37 34.34 6.89
C GLN A 179 23.77 34.21 6.27
N ASN A 180 24.74 33.80 7.08
CA ASN A 180 26.14 33.59 6.68
C ASN A 180 26.45 32.10 6.52
N GLY A 181 25.46 31.22 6.65
CA GLY A 181 25.63 29.79 6.60
C GLY A 181 25.92 29.30 5.18
N LEU A 182 26.44 28.08 5.08
CA LEU A 182 26.72 27.44 3.81
C LEU A 182 25.41 27.05 3.13
N LYS A 183 25.09 27.68 2.00
CA LYS A 183 23.88 27.38 1.22
C LYS A 183 24.05 26.09 0.41
N LEU A 184 23.05 25.22 0.46
CA LEU A 184 23.04 23.96 -0.29
C LEU A 184 22.35 24.11 -1.65
N ASN A 185 22.84 23.35 -2.61
CA ASN A 185 22.30 23.24 -3.94
C ASN A 185 21.39 22.02 -4.06
N TYR A 186 20.25 22.20 -4.73
CA TYR A 186 19.33 21.11 -5.02
C TYR A 186 19.85 20.27 -6.18
N VAL A 187 19.99 18.96 -5.97
CA VAL A 187 20.55 18.02 -6.95
C VAL A 187 19.53 16.99 -7.46
N GLY A 188 18.25 17.17 -7.14
CA GLY A 188 17.18 16.25 -7.50
C GLY A 188 16.75 15.33 -6.35
N ASP A 189 15.58 14.71 -6.49
CA ASP A 189 15.03 13.70 -5.56
C ASP A 189 15.04 14.10 -4.08
N SER A 190 14.73 15.36 -3.79
CA SER A 190 14.74 15.92 -2.42
C SER A 190 16.13 15.97 -1.77
N ILE A 191 17.22 15.74 -2.51
CA ILE A 191 18.60 15.76 -2.01
C ILE A 191 19.23 17.14 -2.22
N TRP A 192 19.96 17.59 -1.21
CA TRP A 192 20.67 18.86 -1.16
C TRP A 192 22.15 18.63 -0.87
N LYS A 193 23.03 19.35 -1.58
CA LYS A 193 24.49 19.19 -1.46
C LYS A 193 25.23 20.52 -1.43
N ALA A 194 26.30 20.60 -0.64
CA ALA A 194 27.30 21.67 -0.72
C ALA A 194 28.69 21.15 -0.37
N TYR A 195 29.72 21.76 -0.95
CA TYR A 195 31.11 21.56 -0.54
C TYR A 195 31.54 22.70 0.38
N CYS A 196 32.30 22.35 1.40
CA CYS A 196 32.96 23.26 2.32
C CYS A 196 34.43 22.86 2.39
N VAL A 197 35.34 23.83 2.27
CA VAL A 197 36.78 23.60 2.48
C VAL A 197 37.12 24.16 3.84
N LEU A 198 37.67 23.30 4.70
CA LEU A 198 37.99 23.60 6.10
C LEU A 198 39.44 23.24 6.38
N ARG A 199 40.12 24.01 7.22
CA ARG A 199 41.47 23.67 7.68
C ARG A 199 41.41 22.63 8.80
N LYS A 200 42.46 21.81 8.93
CA LYS A 200 42.59 20.83 10.04
C LYS A 200 42.34 21.44 11.43
N SER A 201 42.79 22.67 11.66
CA SER A 201 42.62 23.39 12.94
C SER A 201 41.18 23.80 13.26
N GLU A 202 40.26 23.73 12.29
CA GLU A 202 38.85 24.11 12.47
C GLU A 202 37.97 22.96 12.99
N PHE A 203 38.52 21.74 13.05
CA PHE A 203 37.81 20.57 13.58
C PHE A 203 37.97 20.46 15.11
N PRO A 204 36.94 19.96 15.83
CA PRO A 204 35.65 19.48 15.32
C PRO A 204 34.68 20.61 14.94
N VAL A 205 33.90 20.41 13.88
CA VAL A 205 32.86 21.35 13.45
C VAL A 205 31.51 20.87 13.97
N LYS A 206 30.87 21.72 14.79
CA LYS A 206 29.48 21.53 15.23
C LYS A 206 28.55 22.29 14.30
N TYR A 207 27.48 21.66 13.84
CA TYR A 207 26.57 22.26 12.87
C TYR A 207 25.12 21.79 13.04
N LYS A 208 24.23 22.53 12.39
CA LYS A 208 22.80 22.22 12.22
C LYS A 208 22.36 22.62 10.83
N TYR A 209 21.33 21.94 10.35
CA TYR A 209 20.62 22.36 9.14
C TYR A 209 19.47 23.31 9.49
N CYS A 210 19.22 24.28 8.62
CA CYS A 210 18.04 25.12 8.68
C CYS A 210 17.42 25.34 7.30
N GLN A 211 16.12 25.57 7.29
CA GLN A 211 15.40 26.06 6.11
C GLN A 211 15.32 27.57 6.18
N VAL A 212 15.66 28.23 5.09
CA VAL A 212 15.66 29.69 4.96
C VAL A 212 14.81 30.08 3.76
N SER A 213 13.83 30.95 3.99
CA SER A 213 13.00 31.59 2.96
C SER A 213 13.35 33.08 2.86
N GLU A 214 12.70 33.80 1.95
CA GLU A 214 12.82 35.26 1.84
C GLU A 214 12.45 35.99 3.14
N ALA A 215 11.57 35.40 3.96
CA ALA A 215 11.17 35.94 5.26
C ALA A 215 12.17 35.64 6.40
N GLY A 216 13.29 34.95 6.10
CA GLY A 216 14.31 34.55 7.06
C GLY A 216 14.30 33.05 7.37
N VAL A 217 14.76 32.67 8.56
CA VAL A 217 14.85 31.26 8.97
C VAL A 217 13.45 30.71 9.24
N SER A 218 12.97 29.79 8.40
CA SER A 218 11.65 29.17 8.55
C SER A 218 11.65 28.00 9.53
N SER A 219 12.76 27.24 9.60
CA SER A 219 12.90 26.16 10.57
C SER A 219 14.37 25.84 10.87
N LEU A 220 14.69 25.54 12.13
CA LEU A 220 15.99 25.02 12.56
C LEU A 220 15.84 23.56 12.97
N GLU A 221 16.84 22.74 12.66
CA GLU A 221 16.88 21.33 13.04
C GLU A 221 16.75 21.11 14.57
N PHE A 222 15.89 20.17 14.96
CA PHE A 222 15.69 19.77 16.36
C PHE A 222 16.81 18.87 16.90
N GLY A 223 16.92 18.82 18.23
CA GLY A 223 17.86 17.97 18.93
C GLY A 223 19.25 18.60 19.09
N PRO A 224 20.26 17.80 19.52
CA PRO A 224 21.63 18.26 19.69
C PRO A 224 22.28 18.62 18.34
N ASN A 225 23.34 19.42 18.39
CA ASN A 225 24.16 19.73 17.22
C ASN A 225 24.72 18.44 16.62
N ARG A 226 24.83 18.40 15.29
CA ARG A 226 25.65 17.41 14.59
C ARG A 226 27.10 17.83 14.73
N GLU A 227 28.01 16.85 14.65
CA GLU A 227 29.44 17.09 14.78
C GLU A 227 30.18 16.29 13.71
N VAL A 228 31.18 16.91 13.11
CA VAL A 228 32.16 16.23 12.25
C VAL A 228 33.55 16.54 12.79
N ASP A 229 34.35 15.50 12.93
CA ASP A 229 35.72 15.52 13.38
C ASP A 229 36.63 14.88 12.32
N VAL A 230 37.94 14.97 12.52
CA VAL A 230 38.93 14.30 11.68
C VAL A 230 39.93 13.66 12.62
N ASP A 231 40.28 12.40 12.39
CA ASP A 231 41.40 11.78 13.09
C ASP A 231 42.73 12.31 12.53
N LEU A 232 43.26 13.34 13.19
CA LEU A 232 44.54 13.96 12.85
C LEU A 232 45.74 13.15 13.37
N SER A 233 45.52 12.12 14.19
CA SER A 233 46.60 11.24 14.65
C SER A 233 47.00 10.20 13.60
N SER A 234 46.12 9.94 12.62
CA SER A 234 46.40 9.06 11.49
C SER A 234 47.52 9.62 10.61
N PRO A 235 48.48 8.79 10.17
CA PRO A 235 49.53 9.22 9.24
C PRO A 235 48.99 9.62 7.86
N LYS A 236 47.74 9.28 7.53
CA LYS A 236 47.02 9.71 6.34
C LYS A 236 45.61 10.16 6.72
N PRO A 237 45.41 11.42 7.15
CA PRO A 237 44.09 11.92 7.50
C PRO A 237 43.17 11.98 6.27
N SER A 238 41.88 11.82 6.51
CA SER A 238 40.84 11.93 5.47
C SER A 238 40.89 13.30 4.81
N ARG A 239 41.21 13.34 3.51
CA ARG A 239 41.28 14.59 2.73
C ARG A 239 39.89 15.02 2.25
N HIS A 240 38.99 14.06 2.09
CA HIS A 240 37.60 14.28 1.70
C HIS A 240 36.66 13.54 2.64
N ILE A 241 35.61 14.23 3.09
CA ILE A 241 34.56 13.66 3.94
C ILE A 241 33.20 13.90 3.29
N LEU A 242 32.48 12.81 3.01
CA LEU A 242 31.10 12.81 2.53
C LEU A 242 30.18 12.59 3.74
N LEU A 243 29.42 13.62 4.11
CA LEU A 243 28.46 13.57 5.22
C LEU A 243 27.04 13.33 4.68
N SER A 244 26.56 12.09 4.72
CA SER A 244 25.17 11.76 4.41
C SER A 244 24.33 11.74 5.68
N ASP A 245 23.72 12.89 5.98
CA ASP A 245 23.06 13.17 7.27
C ASP A 245 21.62 12.64 7.41
N GLY A 246 21.17 11.82 6.44
CA GLY A 246 19.80 11.31 6.38
C GLY A 246 18.81 12.44 6.08
N SER A 247 17.74 12.50 6.87
CA SER A 247 16.70 13.51 6.74
C SER A 247 16.85 14.67 7.75
N LEU A 248 16.33 15.85 7.41
CA LEU A 248 16.25 16.96 8.36
C LEU A 248 15.40 16.57 9.59
N ARG A 249 15.96 16.74 10.80
CA ARG A 249 15.24 16.44 12.06
C ARG A 249 14.22 17.54 12.35
N GLU A 250 12.99 17.37 11.86
CA GLU A 250 11.86 18.26 12.11
C GLU A 250 10.72 17.56 12.85
N ALA A 251 9.70 18.31 13.26
CA ALA A 251 8.52 17.76 13.91
C ALA A 251 7.85 16.70 13.01
N PRO A 252 7.27 15.62 13.59
CA PRO A 252 6.62 14.59 12.79
C PRO A 252 5.46 15.17 11.98
N TRP A 253 5.36 14.81 10.71
CA TRP A 253 4.23 15.20 9.87
C TRP A 253 2.95 14.53 10.39
N ARG A 254 1.85 15.30 10.43
CA ARG A 254 0.52 14.81 10.81
C ARG A 254 -0.46 15.20 9.73
N GLY A 255 -1.30 14.26 9.31
CA GLY A 255 -2.38 14.50 8.37
C GLY A 255 -3.62 13.71 8.76
N ALA A 256 -4.76 14.18 8.27
CA ALA A 256 -6.05 13.52 8.42
C ALA A 256 -6.72 13.37 7.05
N GLY A 257 -7.67 12.46 6.96
CA GLY A 257 -8.42 12.20 5.75
C GLY A 257 -9.77 11.55 6.02
N VAL A 258 -10.55 11.41 4.96
CA VAL A 258 -11.87 10.74 4.98
C VAL A 258 -11.81 9.43 4.22
N ALA A 259 -12.58 8.43 4.66
CA ALA A 259 -12.86 7.22 3.89
C ALA A 259 -14.33 7.24 3.48
N VAL A 260 -14.61 7.15 2.18
CA VAL A 260 -15.97 7.27 1.63
C VAL A 260 -16.20 6.27 0.50
N PRO A 261 -17.36 5.58 0.48
CA PRO A 261 -17.77 4.80 -0.67
C PRO A 261 -18.12 5.71 -1.85
N MET A 262 -17.53 5.44 -3.03
CA MET A 262 -17.78 6.24 -4.23
C MET A 262 -19.28 6.32 -4.56
N PHE A 263 -19.97 5.18 -4.47
CA PHE A 263 -21.42 5.09 -4.73
C PHE A 263 -22.28 5.92 -3.76
N SER A 264 -21.76 6.31 -2.60
CA SER A 264 -22.54 7.06 -1.59
C SER A 264 -22.43 8.59 -1.76
N ILE A 265 -21.52 9.06 -2.61
CA ILE A 265 -21.36 10.49 -2.88
C ILE A 265 -22.57 10.96 -3.69
N ARG A 266 -23.10 12.14 -3.36
CA ARG A 266 -24.17 12.79 -4.13
C ARG A 266 -23.73 14.18 -4.57
N SER A 267 -24.07 14.57 -5.78
CA SER A 267 -23.83 15.89 -6.33
C SER A 267 -25.03 16.38 -7.14
N ASN A 268 -25.09 17.68 -7.39
CA ASN A 268 -26.14 18.24 -8.22
C ASN A 268 -26.13 17.72 -9.65
N GLU A 269 -25.06 17.07 -10.12
CA GLU A 269 -24.94 16.56 -11.50
C GLU A 269 -24.92 15.04 -11.61
N ASP A 270 -25.02 14.32 -10.48
CA ASP A 270 -25.05 12.87 -10.50
C ASP A 270 -26.31 12.31 -11.15
N LEU A 271 -26.25 11.03 -11.52
CA LEU A 271 -27.38 10.26 -12.00
C LEU A 271 -27.78 9.18 -10.97
N GLY A 272 -28.06 9.63 -9.73
CA GLY A 272 -28.55 8.79 -8.62
C GLY A 272 -27.47 8.04 -7.84
N VAL A 273 -26.20 8.22 -8.20
CA VAL A 273 -25.05 7.56 -7.59
C VAL A 273 -23.80 8.41 -7.82
N GLY A 274 -22.87 8.46 -6.87
CA GLY A 274 -21.63 9.21 -7.03
C GLY A 274 -20.77 8.71 -8.18
N GLU A 275 -20.22 9.62 -8.97
CA GLU A 275 -19.50 9.34 -10.23
C GLU A 275 -18.09 9.92 -10.19
N PHE A 276 -17.15 9.41 -10.99
CA PHE A 276 -15.75 9.82 -10.87
C PHE A 276 -15.50 11.34 -10.94
N PRO A 277 -16.21 12.12 -11.78
CA PRO A 277 -15.99 13.57 -11.79
C PRO A 277 -16.44 14.28 -10.49
N ASP A 278 -17.31 13.67 -9.66
CA ASP A 278 -17.69 14.22 -8.34
C ASP A 278 -16.55 14.18 -7.33
N LEU A 279 -15.53 13.36 -7.56
CA LEU A 279 -14.34 13.33 -6.70
C LEU A 279 -13.65 14.69 -6.63
N LYS A 280 -13.77 15.54 -7.66
CA LYS A 280 -13.23 16.91 -7.61
C LYS A 280 -13.89 17.75 -6.53
N LEU A 281 -15.22 17.65 -6.39
CA LEU A 281 -15.98 18.33 -5.35
C LEU A 281 -15.61 17.81 -3.95
N LEU A 282 -15.38 16.51 -3.84
CA LEU A 282 -14.93 15.89 -2.59
C LEU A 282 -13.49 16.33 -2.21
N VAL A 283 -12.62 16.50 -3.21
CA VAL A 283 -11.27 17.07 -3.02
C VAL A 283 -11.37 18.51 -2.52
N ASP A 284 -12.22 19.34 -3.13
CA ASP A 284 -12.42 20.73 -2.70
C ASP A 284 -12.91 20.79 -1.25
N TRP A 285 -13.87 19.93 -0.89
CA TRP A 285 -14.34 19.79 0.49
C TRP A 285 -13.22 19.33 1.44
N ALA A 286 -12.38 18.39 1.02
CA ALA A 286 -11.26 17.89 1.81
C ALA A 286 -10.25 19.02 2.10
N VAL A 287 -9.86 19.78 1.08
CA VAL A 287 -8.96 20.94 1.21
C VAL A 287 -9.54 21.97 2.18
N ASN A 288 -10.81 22.35 1.99
CA ASN A 288 -11.49 23.32 2.86
C ASN A 288 -11.60 22.84 4.32
N SER A 289 -11.58 21.52 4.54
CA SER A 289 -11.62 20.90 5.86
C SER A 289 -10.23 20.65 6.48
N GLY A 290 -9.14 20.96 5.77
CA GLY A 290 -7.77 20.66 6.19
C GLY A 290 -7.38 19.18 6.07
N PHE A 291 -8.16 18.39 5.32
CA PHE A 291 -7.84 17.00 5.01
C PHE A 291 -6.87 16.89 3.84
N HIS A 292 -5.97 15.93 3.95
CA HIS A 292 -4.90 15.67 2.99
C HIS A 292 -5.10 14.34 2.25
N LEU A 293 -6.17 13.61 2.56
CA LEU A 293 -6.41 12.26 2.06
C LEU A 293 -7.90 11.97 1.89
N VAL A 294 -8.23 11.34 0.78
CA VAL A 294 -9.53 10.74 0.49
C VAL A 294 -9.28 9.28 0.15
N GLN A 295 -9.83 8.36 0.95
CA GLN A 295 -9.82 6.94 0.66
C GLN A 295 -11.15 6.53 0.06
N LEU A 296 -11.09 5.84 -1.08
CA LEU A 296 -12.25 5.21 -1.70
C LEU A 296 -12.34 3.75 -1.29
N LEU A 297 -13.56 3.20 -1.28
CA LEU A 297 -13.76 1.76 -1.33
C LEU A 297 -13.33 1.22 -2.71
N PRO A 298 -13.25 -0.11 -2.92
CA PRO A 298 -12.92 -0.65 -4.22
C PRO A 298 -13.87 -0.12 -5.30
N ILE A 299 -13.32 0.22 -6.46
CA ILE A 299 -14.04 0.86 -7.58
C ILE A 299 -14.10 -0.02 -8.83
N ASN A 300 -13.71 -1.27 -8.67
CA ASN A 300 -13.65 -2.25 -9.74
C ASN A 300 -15.05 -2.74 -10.12
N ASP A 301 -15.20 -3.18 -11.37
CA ASP A 301 -16.47 -3.76 -11.83
C ASP A 301 -16.81 -5.01 -11.02
N THR A 302 -18.04 -5.05 -10.51
CA THR A 302 -18.60 -6.14 -9.70
C THR A 302 -19.82 -6.79 -10.35
N SER A 303 -20.14 -6.43 -11.60
CA SER A 303 -21.37 -6.84 -12.32
C SER A 303 -21.37 -8.32 -12.75
N VAL A 304 -21.21 -9.24 -11.80
CA VAL A 304 -21.19 -10.70 -12.03
C VAL A 304 -22.57 -11.20 -12.42
N ASN A 305 -23.62 -10.74 -11.75
CA ASN A 305 -25.01 -11.14 -11.99
C ASN A 305 -25.87 -10.01 -12.57
N LYS A 306 -25.35 -8.77 -12.58
CA LYS A 306 -26.07 -7.52 -12.88
C LYS A 306 -27.27 -7.28 -11.96
N MET A 307 -27.14 -7.66 -10.69
CA MET A 307 -28.20 -7.59 -9.69
C MET A 307 -27.77 -6.72 -8.50
N TRP A 308 -28.70 -6.27 -7.68
CA TRP A 308 -28.42 -5.38 -6.54
C TRP A 308 -27.38 -5.93 -5.55
N TRP A 309 -27.24 -7.26 -5.43
CA TRP A 309 -26.24 -7.87 -4.53
C TRP A 309 -24.81 -7.76 -5.07
N ASP A 310 -24.63 -7.46 -6.35
CA ASP A 310 -23.33 -7.10 -6.93
C ASP A 310 -22.83 -5.72 -6.44
N SER A 311 -23.67 -4.96 -5.70
CA SER A 311 -23.25 -3.73 -5.04
C SER A 311 -22.14 -3.91 -4.00
N TYR A 312 -21.81 -5.16 -3.61
CA TYR A 312 -20.70 -5.47 -2.73
C TYR A 312 -19.35 -5.28 -3.45
N PRO A 313 -18.56 -4.23 -3.12
CA PRO A 313 -17.42 -3.80 -3.94
C PRO A 313 -16.21 -4.75 -3.85
N TYR A 314 -16.24 -5.76 -2.98
CA TYR A 314 -15.14 -6.72 -2.81
C TYR A 314 -15.32 -7.98 -3.65
N SER A 315 -16.49 -8.21 -4.27
CA SER A 315 -16.73 -9.30 -5.24
C SER A 315 -16.44 -8.81 -6.66
N SER A 316 -15.16 -8.59 -6.96
CA SER A 316 -14.79 -8.02 -8.26
C SER A 316 -14.97 -9.04 -9.39
N LEU A 317 -15.73 -8.65 -10.42
CA LEU A 317 -15.80 -9.30 -11.72
C LEU A 317 -14.45 -9.19 -12.44
N SER A 318 -13.76 -8.06 -12.27
CA SER A 318 -12.40 -7.87 -12.77
C SER A 318 -11.63 -6.95 -11.82
N VAL A 319 -10.41 -7.33 -11.46
CA VAL A 319 -9.54 -6.45 -10.64
C VAL A 319 -8.91 -5.30 -11.43
N PHE A 320 -9.10 -5.25 -12.75
CA PHE A 320 -8.54 -4.25 -13.64
C PHE A 320 -9.59 -3.25 -14.14
N ALA A 321 -10.78 -3.74 -14.50
CA ALA A 321 -11.84 -2.92 -15.07
C ALA A 321 -12.48 -2.02 -14.00
N LEU A 322 -12.77 -0.78 -14.38
CA LEU A 322 -13.50 0.17 -13.55
C LEU A 322 -15.00 -0.09 -13.63
N HIS A 323 -15.73 0.12 -12.55
CA HIS A 323 -17.17 -0.15 -12.54
C HIS A 323 -17.95 0.87 -13.39
N PRO A 324 -18.79 0.42 -14.35
CA PRO A 324 -19.59 1.32 -15.19
C PRO A 324 -20.58 2.21 -14.44
N LEU A 325 -20.94 1.86 -13.21
CA LEU A 325 -21.80 2.65 -12.34
C LEU A 325 -21.22 4.05 -12.07
N TYR A 326 -19.89 4.21 -12.10
CA TYR A 326 -19.22 5.48 -11.83
C TYR A 326 -19.03 6.38 -13.06
N LEU A 327 -19.58 5.99 -14.20
CA LEU A 327 -19.54 6.76 -15.44
C LEU A 327 -20.47 7.98 -15.36
N ARG A 328 -19.97 9.17 -15.70
CA ARG A 328 -20.78 10.36 -15.99
C ARG A 328 -21.13 10.39 -17.47
N VAL A 329 -22.39 10.09 -17.82
CA VAL A 329 -22.85 10.04 -19.21
C VAL A 329 -22.90 11.41 -19.88
N GLN A 330 -23.11 12.47 -19.10
CA GLN A 330 -23.10 13.87 -19.53
C GLN A 330 -21.72 14.33 -20.04
N ALA A 331 -20.65 13.63 -19.65
CA ALA A 331 -19.27 13.94 -19.98
C ALA A 331 -18.69 12.97 -21.03
N LEU A 332 -19.55 12.25 -21.77
CA LEU A 332 -19.12 11.37 -22.86
C LEU A 332 -18.82 12.17 -24.13
N SER A 333 -19.70 13.11 -24.49
CA SER A 333 -19.60 13.89 -25.73
C SER A 333 -20.11 15.31 -25.53
N ASP A 334 -19.53 16.26 -26.27
CA ASP A 334 -20.08 17.63 -26.37
C ASP A 334 -21.30 17.71 -27.30
N ALA A 335 -21.48 16.69 -28.16
CA ALA A 335 -22.50 16.67 -29.21
C ALA A 335 -23.70 15.76 -28.87
N ILE A 336 -24.09 15.69 -27.59
CA ILE A 336 -25.24 14.87 -27.16
C ILE A 336 -26.56 15.43 -27.76
N PRO A 337 -27.34 14.61 -28.49
CA PRO A 337 -28.63 14.99 -29.04
C PRO A 337 -29.66 15.47 -27.99
N ALA A 338 -30.64 16.25 -28.43
CA ALA A 338 -31.64 16.85 -27.54
C ALA A 338 -32.52 15.80 -26.82
N ASP A 339 -32.92 14.73 -27.52
CA ASP A 339 -33.70 13.63 -26.96
C ASP A 339 -32.92 12.87 -25.87
N VAL A 340 -31.61 12.66 -26.08
CA VAL A 340 -30.74 12.03 -25.08
C VAL A 340 -30.52 12.95 -23.87
N LYS A 341 -30.41 14.27 -24.07
CA LYS A 341 -30.34 15.26 -22.97
C LYS A 341 -31.61 15.30 -22.14
N GLU A 342 -32.77 15.24 -22.77
CA GLU A 342 -34.05 15.14 -22.08
C GLU A 342 -34.14 13.85 -21.26
N GLU A 343 -33.69 12.73 -21.84
CA GLU A 343 -33.63 11.45 -21.15
C GLU A 343 -32.74 11.48 -19.90
N ILE A 344 -31.53 12.07 -20.00
CA ILE A 344 -30.64 12.30 -18.86
C ILE A 344 -31.34 13.12 -17.78
N THR A 345 -32.03 14.21 -18.18
CA THR A 345 -32.73 15.10 -17.24
C THR A 345 -33.87 14.39 -16.52
N LYS A 346 -34.60 13.53 -17.23
CA LYS A 346 -35.66 12.69 -16.65
C LYS A 346 -35.08 11.67 -15.68
N ALA A 347 -34.05 10.92 -16.10
CA ALA A 347 -33.38 9.93 -15.27
C ALA A 347 -32.78 10.54 -13.99
N LYS A 348 -32.23 11.74 -14.06
CA LYS A 348 -31.72 12.49 -12.91
C LYS A 348 -32.79 12.71 -11.84
N LYS A 349 -34.02 13.03 -12.24
CA LYS A 349 -35.15 13.19 -11.30
C LYS A 349 -35.64 11.85 -10.76
N GLU A 350 -35.71 10.83 -11.60
CA GLU A 350 -36.24 9.50 -11.22
C GLU A 350 -35.29 8.72 -10.29
N LEU A 351 -33.98 8.91 -10.47
CA LEU A 351 -32.93 8.23 -9.72
C LEU A 351 -32.43 9.04 -8.51
N ASP A 352 -32.92 10.26 -8.30
CA ASP A 352 -32.65 11.04 -7.09
C ASP A 352 -33.42 10.48 -5.87
N LYS A 353 -32.95 9.32 -5.41
CA LYS A 353 -33.52 8.56 -4.30
C LYS A 353 -32.61 8.65 -3.08
N LYS A 354 -33.18 8.35 -1.91
CA LYS A 354 -32.44 8.29 -0.65
C LYS A 354 -31.37 7.18 -0.66
N ASP A 355 -31.76 6.01 -1.15
CA ASP A 355 -30.89 4.85 -1.31
C ASP A 355 -30.57 4.67 -2.80
N VAL A 356 -29.36 4.21 -3.11
CA VAL A 356 -28.92 4.00 -4.50
C VAL A 356 -29.70 2.86 -5.12
N ASP A 357 -30.44 3.16 -6.18
CA ASP A 357 -31.08 2.16 -7.03
C ASP A 357 -30.06 1.60 -8.02
N TYR A 358 -29.27 0.62 -7.56
CA TYR A 358 -28.07 0.12 -8.24
C TYR A 358 -28.37 -0.38 -9.67
N GLU A 359 -29.42 -1.21 -9.82
CA GLU A 359 -29.79 -1.80 -11.12
C GLU A 359 -30.32 -0.74 -12.09
N ALA A 360 -31.20 0.16 -11.62
CA ALA A 360 -31.76 1.21 -12.45
C ALA A 360 -30.70 2.23 -12.88
N ALA A 361 -29.78 2.62 -11.98
CA ALA A 361 -28.68 3.53 -12.29
C ALA A 361 -27.71 2.90 -13.32
N LEU A 362 -27.28 1.65 -13.10
CA LEU A 362 -26.36 0.96 -14.01
C LEU A 362 -26.98 0.78 -15.41
N SER A 363 -28.20 0.26 -15.48
CA SER A 363 -28.89 0.03 -16.75
C SER A 363 -29.16 1.33 -17.51
N THR A 364 -29.57 2.39 -16.82
CA THR A 364 -29.82 3.70 -17.43
C THR A 364 -28.54 4.30 -18.01
N LYS A 365 -27.43 4.26 -17.26
CA LYS A 365 -26.13 4.76 -17.72
C LYS A 365 -25.63 4.01 -18.95
N LEU A 366 -25.66 2.69 -18.94
CA LEU A 366 -25.20 1.88 -20.07
C LEU A 366 -26.08 2.11 -21.31
N ARG A 367 -27.40 2.24 -21.13
CA ARG A 367 -28.34 2.52 -22.22
C ARG A 367 -28.08 3.88 -22.87
N ILE A 368 -27.86 4.93 -22.06
CA ILE A 368 -27.51 6.28 -22.57
C ILE A 368 -26.13 6.25 -23.24
N ALA A 369 -25.14 5.61 -22.61
CA ALA A 369 -23.80 5.48 -23.18
C ALA A 369 -23.81 4.74 -24.52
N GLN A 370 -24.65 3.71 -24.69
CA GLN A 370 -24.79 2.98 -25.95
C GLN A 370 -25.35 3.87 -27.06
N LYS A 371 -26.34 4.72 -26.76
CA LYS A 371 -26.86 5.70 -27.73
C LYS A 371 -25.77 6.66 -28.19
N ILE A 372 -24.98 7.18 -27.25
CA ILE A 372 -23.88 8.11 -27.56
C ILE A 372 -22.79 7.38 -28.36
N PHE A 373 -22.41 6.16 -27.95
CA PHE A 373 -21.44 5.33 -28.68
C PHE A 373 -21.83 5.14 -30.15
N ASN A 374 -23.09 4.83 -30.43
CA ASN A 374 -23.55 4.62 -31.81
C ASN A 374 -23.40 5.87 -32.70
N LEU A 375 -23.32 7.07 -32.11
CA LEU A 375 -23.16 8.33 -32.82
C LEU A 375 -21.69 8.69 -33.08
N GLU A 376 -20.78 8.31 -32.17
CA GLU A 376 -19.40 8.81 -32.21
C GLU A 376 -18.31 7.73 -32.11
N LYS A 377 -18.66 6.44 -32.14
CA LYS A 377 -17.70 5.32 -32.06
C LYS A 377 -16.53 5.50 -33.03
N ASP A 378 -16.78 5.84 -34.29
CA ASP A 378 -15.70 5.97 -35.28
C ASP A 378 -14.78 7.14 -34.98
N LYS A 379 -15.31 8.24 -34.44
CA LYS A 379 -14.52 9.40 -34.03
C LYS A 379 -13.63 9.06 -32.83
N VAL A 380 -14.21 8.46 -31.79
CA VAL A 380 -13.50 8.18 -30.53
C VAL A 380 -12.52 7.03 -30.71
N LEU A 381 -12.94 5.91 -31.30
CA LEU A 381 -12.10 4.71 -31.46
C LEU A 381 -10.92 4.95 -32.43
N ASN A 382 -11.03 5.89 -33.38
CA ASN A 382 -9.92 6.25 -34.26
C ASN A 382 -8.99 7.34 -33.69
N SER A 383 -9.36 7.96 -32.57
CA SER A 383 -8.56 9.02 -31.95
C SER A 383 -7.23 8.49 -31.40
N ALA A 384 -6.20 9.34 -31.43
CA ALA A 384 -4.88 8.98 -30.89
C ALA A 384 -4.92 8.64 -29.38
N PRO A 385 -5.63 9.39 -28.51
CA PRO A 385 -5.73 9.05 -27.09
C PRO A 385 -6.38 7.69 -26.83
N PHE A 386 -7.43 7.34 -27.58
CA PHE A 386 -8.06 6.03 -27.46
C PHE A 386 -7.12 4.91 -27.90
N LYS A 387 -6.42 5.07 -29.03
CA LYS A 387 -5.46 4.06 -29.52
C LYS A 387 -4.32 3.84 -28.53
N GLN A 388 -3.83 4.90 -27.90
CA GLN A 388 -2.85 4.80 -26.83
C GLN A 388 -3.42 4.03 -25.63
N PHE A 389 -4.60 4.41 -25.14
CA PHE A 389 -5.28 3.70 -24.05
C PHE A 389 -5.46 2.21 -24.36
N LEU A 390 -5.91 1.87 -25.57
CA LEU A 390 -6.08 0.49 -25.99
C LEU A 390 -4.74 -0.26 -25.97
N SER A 391 -3.68 0.31 -26.54
CA SER A 391 -2.35 -0.32 -26.57
C SER A 391 -1.77 -0.57 -25.18
N GLU A 392 -2.03 0.32 -24.21
CA GLU A 392 -1.53 0.19 -22.84
C GLU A 392 -2.36 -0.78 -21.98
N ASN A 393 -3.54 -1.20 -22.44
CA ASN A 393 -4.50 -1.96 -21.63
C ASN A 393 -5.04 -3.22 -22.33
N GLU A 394 -4.65 -3.51 -23.57
CA GLU A 394 -5.26 -4.56 -24.38
C GLU A 394 -5.24 -5.95 -23.74
N GLU A 395 -4.18 -6.26 -22.97
CA GLU A 395 -3.99 -7.56 -22.30
C GLU A 395 -5.13 -7.89 -21.33
N TRP A 396 -5.65 -6.91 -20.59
CA TRP A 396 -6.81 -7.14 -19.70
C TRP A 396 -8.13 -6.67 -20.33
N LEU A 397 -8.09 -5.64 -21.18
CA LEU A 397 -9.29 -5.01 -21.73
C LEU A 397 -9.98 -5.90 -22.77
N LYS A 398 -9.22 -6.58 -23.64
CA LYS A 398 -9.79 -7.51 -24.63
C LYS A 398 -10.51 -8.68 -23.94
N PRO A 399 -9.89 -9.42 -22.99
CA PRO A 399 -10.59 -10.45 -22.23
C PRO A 399 -11.81 -9.92 -21.45
N TYR A 400 -11.72 -8.74 -20.83
CA TYR A 400 -12.85 -8.16 -20.10
C TYR A 400 -14.06 -7.89 -21.00
N ALA A 401 -13.86 -7.28 -22.17
CA ALA A 401 -14.95 -7.00 -23.09
C ALA A 401 -15.55 -8.28 -23.68
N ALA A 402 -14.70 -9.26 -24.03
CA ALA A 402 -15.13 -10.58 -24.46
C ALA A 402 -15.94 -11.29 -23.37
N PHE A 403 -15.49 -11.23 -22.11
CA PHE A 403 -16.20 -11.80 -20.98
C PHE A 403 -17.57 -11.15 -20.81
N CYS A 404 -17.66 -9.82 -20.83
CA CYS A 404 -18.94 -9.12 -20.73
C CYS A 404 -19.92 -9.56 -21.83
N PHE A 405 -19.44 -9.69 -23.07
CA PHE A 405 -20.24 -10.21 -24.18
C PHE A 405 -20.69 -11.66 -23.94
N LEU A 406 -19.78 -12.55 -23.54
CA LEU A 406 -20.10 -13.96 -23.29
C LEU A 406 -21.07 -14.14 -22.12
N ARG A 407 -20.87 -13.42 -21.01
CA ARG A 407 -21.78 -13.38 -19.88
C ARG A 407 -23.19 -13.01 -20.33
N ASP A 408 -23.31 -11.97 -21.14
CA ASP A 408 -24.60 -11.47 -21.59
C ASP A 408 -25.25 -12.40 -22.63
N PHE A 409 -24.44 -13.05 -23.47
CA PHE A 409 -24.90 -14.01 -24.47
C PHE A 409 -25.41 -15.32 -23.85
N PHE A 410 -24.72 -15.83 -22.80
CA PHE A 410 -25.11 -17.04 -22.08
C PHE A 410 -25.99 -16.77 -20.86
N GLU A 411 -26.28 -15.49 -20.56
CA GLU A 411 -27.04 -15.04 -19.38
C GLU A 411 -26.48 -15.53 -18.03
N THR A 412 -25.18 -15.82 -17.97
CA THR A 412 -24.50 -16.30 -16.76
C THR A 412 -23.01 -15.95 -16.77
N SER A 413 -22.44 -15.57 -15.63
CA SER A 413 -20.99 -15.41 -15.45
C SER A 413 -20.29 -16.74 -15.12
N ASP A 414 -21.04 -17.81 -14.85
CA ASP A 414 -20.45 -19.13 -14.68
C ASP A 414 -19.90 -19.61 -16.02
N HIS A 415 -18.61 -19.35 -16.22
CA HIS A 415 -17.93 -19.64 -17.48
C HIS A 415 -17.88 -21.14 -17.76
N SER A 416 -18.09 -22.04 -16.79
CA SER A 416 -18.22 -23.47 -17.07
C SER A 416 -19.39 -23.80 -18.01
N GLN A 417 -20.40 -22.93 -18.05
CA GLN A 417 -21.61 -23.08 -18.87
C GLN A 417 -21.46 -22.50 -20.28
N TRP A 418 -20.32 -21.89 -20.63
CA TRP A 418 -20.12 -21.24 -21.94
C TRP A 418 -19.68 -22.19 -23.07
N GLY A 419 -19.85 -23.50 -22.87
CA GLY A 419 -19.49 -24.54 -23.84
C GLY A 419 -18.05 -24.43 -24.31
N ARG A 420 -17.83 -24.16 -25.61
CA ARG A 420 -16.48 -24.03 -26.19
C ARG A 420 -15.65 -22.88 -25.62
N PHE A 421 -16.27 -21.89 -24.98
CA PHE A 421 -15.58 -20.75 -24.36
C PHE A 421 -15.32 -20.94 -22.86
N SER A 422 -15.68 -22.10 -22.29
CA SER A 422 -15.49 -22.39 -20.86
C SER A 422 -14.03 -22.34 -20.41
N GLN A 423 -13.12 -22.74 -21.29
CA GLN A 423 -11.69 -22.58 -21.12
C GLN A 423 -11.19 -21.43 -21.99
N PHE A 424 -10.50 -20.50 -21.36
CA PHE A 424 -9.84 -19.39 -22.05
C PHE A 424 -8.78 -19.88 -23.04
N SER A 425 -8.71 -19.22 -24.18
CA SER A 425 -7.65 -19.39 -25.17
C SER A 425 -7.46 -18.07 -25.91
N LYS A 426 -6.21 -17.64 -26.08
CA LYS A 426 -5.86 -16.42 -26.82
C LYS A 426 -6.37 -16.47 -28.26
N GLU A 427 -6.29 -17.64 -28.91
CA GLU A 427 -6.81 -17.83 -30.27
C GLU A 427 -8.34 -17.63 -30.36
N LYS A 428 -9.10 -18.16 -29.40
CA LYS A 428 -10.55 -17.99 -29.35
C LYS A 428 -10.93 -16.53 -29.07
N LEU A 429 -10.17 -15.88 -28.18
CA LEU A 429 -10.34 -14.45 -27.89
C LEU A 429 -10.11 -13.61 -29.14
N ASP A 430 -8.98 -13.82 -29.84
CA ASP A 430 -8.63 -13.05 -31.04
C ASP A 430 -9.68 -13.20 -32.15
N LYS A 431 -10.23 -14.41 -32.32
CA LYS A 431 -11.34 -14.68 -33.23
C LYS A 431 -12.65 -14.01 -32.82
N LEU A 432 -12.89 -13.83 -31.52
CA LEU A 432 -14.10 -13.19 -30.99
C LEU A 432 -14.06 -11.67 -31.13
N VAL A 433 -12.87 -11.06 -31.02
CA VAL A 433 -12.71 -9.59 -31.07
C VAL A 433 -12.36 -9.05 -32.47
N VAL A 434 -12.41 -9.90 -33.50
CA VAL A 434 -12.06 -9.55 -34.88
C VAL A 434 -13.02 -8.51 -35.48
N ALA A 435 -12.50 -7.66 -36.37
CA ALA A 435 -13.22 -6.51 -36.90
C ALA A 435 -14.49 -6.83 -37.69
N ASP A 436 -14.51 -7.99 -38.35
CA ASP A 436 -15.58 -8.38 -39.26
C ASP A 436 -16.70 -9.18 -38.58
N ALA A 437 -16.63 -9.39 -37.26
CA ALA A 437 -17.64 -10.14 -36.53
C ALA A 437 -18.93 -9.33 -36.31
N LEU A 438 -20.09 -9.97 -36.38
CA LEU A 438 -21.40 -9.31 -36.16
C LEU A 438 -21.54 -8.67 -34.76
N HIS A 439 -20.87 -9.24 -33.75
CA HIS A 439 -20.90 -8.77 -32.36
C HIS A 439 -19.75 -7.80 -32.03
N HIS A 440 -18.96 -7.40 -33.03
CA HIS A 440 -17.77 -6.61 -32.82
C HIS A 440 -18.05 -5.24 -32.17
N ASP A 441 -19.13 -4.56 -32.57
CA ASP A 441 -19.52 -3.28 -31.95
C ASP A 441 -20.00 -3.45 -30.50
N ILE A 442 -20.61 -4.59 -30.16
CA ILE A 442 -21.03 -4.92 -28.79
C ILE A 442 -19.79 -5.03 -27.89
N ILE A 443 -18.74 -5.70 -28.38
CA ILE A 443 -17.47 -5.79 -27.65
C ILE A 443 -16.79 -4.41 -27.55
N ARG A 444 -16.74 -3.66 -28.65
CA ARG A 444 -16.11 -2.32 -28.67
C ARG A 444 -16.80 -1.31 -27.78
N PHE A 445 -18.10 -1.46 -27.53
CA PHE A 445 -18.80 -0.64 -26.55
C PHE A 445 -18.16 -0.73 -25.16
N HIS A 446 -17.70 -1.92 -24.73
CA HIS A 446 -16.99 -2.06 -23.46
C HIS A 446 -15.63 -1.36 -23.46
N TYR A 447 -14.91 -1.33 -24.58
CA TYR A 447 -13.67 -0.54 -24.71
C TYR A 447 -13.94 0.95 -24.55
N TYR A 448 -15.00 1.43 -25.21
CA TYR A 448 -15.44 2.80 -25.13
C TYR A 448 -15.81 3.20 -23.69
N VAL A 449 -16.62 2.39 -22.99
CA VAL A 449 -16.99 2.66 -21.59
C VAL A 449 -15.75 2.69 -20.69
N GLN A 450 -14.85 1.71 -20.79
CA GLN A 450 -13.63 1.69 -19.98
C GLN A 450 -12.68 2.85 -20.28
N TYR A 451 -12.60 3.31 -21.54
CA TYR A 451 -11.84 4.50 -21.91
C TYR A 451 -12.40 5.77 -21.24
N HIS A 452 -13.73 5.95 -21.24
CA HIS A 452 -14.33 7.11 -20.59
C HIS A 452 -14.24 7.06 -19.07
N LEU A 453 -14.38 5.88 -18.45
CA LEU A 453 -14.12 5.71 -17.02
C LEU A 453 -12.66 6.05 -16.67
N PHE A 454 -11.72 5.56 -17.48
CA PHE A 454 -10.29 5.83 -17.33
C PHE A 454 -9.99 7.33 -17.38
N THR A 455 -10.52 8.02 -18.39
CA THR A 455 -10.29 9.47 -18.56
C THR A 455 -10.90 10.27 -17.41
N GLN A 456 -12.15 9.98 -17.01
CA GLN A 456 -12.84 10.66 -15.91
C GLN A 456 -12.11 10.46 -14.56
N LEU A 457 -11.69 9.24 -14.24
CA LEU A 457 -10.95 8.97 -13.00
C LEU A 457 -9.54 9.55 -13.03
N SER A 458 -8.85 9.50 -14.17
CA SER A 458 -7.50 10.08 -14.32
C SER A 458 -7.52 11.60 -14.13
N ASP A 459 -8.54 12.26 -14.65
CA ASP A 459 -8.76 13.70 -14.49
C ASP A 459 -9.03 14.05 -13.01
N ALA A 460 -9.93 13.32 -12.35
CA ALA A 460 -10.17 13.47 -10.91
C ALA A 460 -8.92 13.22 -10.06
N ALA A 461 -8.14 12.18 -10.37
CA ALA A 461 -6.89 11.87 -9.68
C ALA A 461 -5.84 12.97 -9.88
N THR A 462 -5.70 13.49 -11.09
CA THR A 462 -4.80 14.61 -11.40
C THR A 462 -5.22 15.86 -10.63
N TYR A 463 -6.52 16.14 -10.56
CA TYR A 463 -7.06 17.24 -9.78
C TYR A 463 -6.75 17.11 -8.28
N ALA A 464 -6.92 15.92 -7.70
CA ALA A 464 -6.57 15.64 -6.30
C ALA A 464 -5.07 15.88 -6.03
N ARG A 465 -4.19 15.37 -6.89
CA ARG A 465 -2.74 15.55 -6.77
C ARG A 465 -2.35 17.03 -6.82
N LYS A 466 -2.93 17.79 -7.76
CA LYS A 466 -2.72 19.25 -7.90
C LYS A 466 -3.11 20.01 -6.64
N ASN A 467 -4.17 19.57 -5.97
CA ASN A 467 -4.68 20.16 -4.73
C ASN A 467 -4.05 19.56 -3.45
N LYS A 468 -2.94 18.82 -3.58
CA LYS A 468 -2.20 18.20 -2.46
C LYS A 468 -3.08 17.26 -1.61
N VAL A 469 -4.07 16.60 -2.23
CA VAL A 469 -4.92 15.57 -1.61
C VAL A 469 -4.56 14.19 -2.17
N ILE A 470 -4.16 13.28 -1.30
CA ILE A 470 -3.89 11.89 -1.65
C ILE A 470 -5.20 11.17 -1.93
N LEU A 471 -5.39 10.67 -3.15
CA LEU A 471 -6.38 9.61 -3.39
C LEU A 471 -5.79 8.26 -3.01
N LYS A 472 -6.43 7.60 -2.06
CA LYS A 472 -6.04 6.27 -1.56
C LYS A 472 -7.05 5.23 -2.06
N GLY A 473 -6.57 4.29 -2.87
CA GLY A 473 -7.38 3.17 -3.36
C GLY A 473 -7.52 2.08 -2.29
N ASP A 474 -8.52 1.23 -2.46
CA ASP A 474 -8.75 0.05 -1.63
C ASP A 474 -8.75 -1.19 -2.52
N LEU A 475 -7.96 -2.19 -2.11
CA LEU A 475 -7.62 -3.36 -2.90
C LEU A 475 -8.17 -4.60 -2.20
N PRO A 476 -9.26 -5.21 -2.72
CA PRO A 476 -9.81 -6.46 -2.19
C PRO A 476 -8.81 -7.61 -2.22
N ILE A 477 -8.78 -8.42 -1.17
CA ILE A 477 -7.90 -9.60 -1.15
C ILE A 477 -8.34 -10.68 -2.15
N GLY A 478 -9.63 -10.82 -2.44
CA GLY A 478 -10.19 -11.85 -3.31
C GLY A 478 -10.66 -11.33 -4.66
N VAL A 479 -11.06 -12.26 -5.51
CA VAL A 479 -11.81 -12.03 -6.76
C VAL A 479 -13.03 -12.92 -6.76
N ASP A 480 -14.06 -12.56 -7.52
CA ASP A 480 -15.21 -13.44 -7.68
C ASP A 480 -14.79 -14.77 -8.34
N ARG A 481 -15.43 -15.87 -7.95
CA ARG A 481 -15.21 -17.20 -8.56
C ARG A 481 -15.51 -17.20 -10.05
N ASN A 482 -16.51 -16.42 -10.45
CA ASN A 482 -16.99 -16.29 -11.81
C ASN A 482 -16.48 -14.97 -12.42
N SER A 483 -15.23 -14.61 -12.14
CA SER A 483 -14.59 -13.39 -12.61
C SER A 483 -13.87 -13.59 -13.95
N VAL A 484 -13.54 -12.48 -14.61
CA VAL A 484 -12.62 -12.47 -15.76
C VAL A 484 -11.28 -13.07 -15.37
N ASP A 485 -10.82 -12.77 -14.15
CA ASP A 485 -9.52 -13.21 -13.65
C ASP A 485 -9.44 -14.74 -13.50
N THR A 486 -10.49 -15.37 -12.96
CA THR A 486 -10.56 -16.84 -12.85
C THR A 486 -10.81 -17.53 -14.18
N TRP A 487 -11.48 -16.87 -15.13
CA TRP A 487 -11.64 -17.39 -16.49
C TRP A 487 -10.33 -17.37 -17.28
N VAL A 488 -9.60 -16.27 -17.26
CA VAL A 488 -8.35 -16.09 -18.03
C VAL A 488 -7.19 -16.85 -17.38
N ASN A 489 -7.08 -16.82 -16.06
CA ASN A 489 -5.93 -17.35 -15.31
C ASN A 489 -6.35 -18.34 -14.20
N PRO A 490 -7.14 -19.40 -14.50
CA PRO A 490 -7.69 -20.29 -13.48
C PRO A 490 -6.63 -20.96 -12.61
N THR A 491 -5.43 -21.20 -13.15
CA THR A 491 -4.31 -21.87 -12.45
C THR A 491 -3.74 -21.04 -11.29
N LEU A 492 -3.93 -19.72 -11.31
CA LEU A 492 -3.51 -18.81 -10.25
C LEU A 492 -4.41 -18.91 -9.01
N PHE A 493 -5.55 -19.60 -9.12
CA PHE A 493 -6.56 -19.71 -8.09
C PHE A 493 -6.84 -21.17 -7.74
N ARG A 494 -7.12 -21.46 -6.48
CA ARG A 494 -7.55 -22.77 -6.02
C ARG A 494 -9.08 -22.84 -6.09
N MET A 495 -9.59 -23.18 -7.27
CA MET A 495 -11.02 -23.13 -7.55
C MET A 495 -11.86 -24.05 -6.67
N ASN A 496 -11.33 -25.14 -6.13
CA ASN A 496 -12.04 -26.03 -5.20
C ASN A 496 -12.08 -25.53 -3.74
N THR A 497 -11.72 -24.27 -3.51
CA THR A 497 -11.67 -23.67 -2.17
C THR A 497 -12.41 -22.34 -2.13
N ALA A 498 -12.68 -21.87 -0.92
CA ALA A 498 -13.21 -20.54 -0.64
C ALA A 498 -12.42 -19.88 0.49
N THR A 499 -12.37 -18.56 0.46
CA THR A 499 -11.72 -17.73 1.46
C THR A 499 -12.74 -17.35 2.53
N GLY A 500 -12.31 -17.26 3.77
CA GLY A 500 -13.20 -16.84 4.85
C GLY A 500 -12.48 -16.31 6.08
N ALA A 501 -13.16 -16.42 7.21
CA ALA A 501 -12.61 -16.17 8.53
C ALA A 501 -13.03 -17.27 9.51
N PRO A 502 -12.14 -17.63 10.47
CA PRO A 502 -12.49 -18.58 11.51
C PRO A 502 -13.61 -18.00 12.41
N PRO A 503 -14.28 -18.87 13.18
CA PRO A 503 -15.17 -18.44 14.27
C PRO A 503 -14.53 -17.40 15.17
N ASP A 504 -15.28 -16.34 15.44
CA ASP A 504 -14.88 -15.32 16.40
C ASP A 504 -16.04 -14.94 17.33
N TYR A 505 -15.78 -13.97 18.21
CA TYR A 505 -16.77 -13.51 19.19
C TYR A 505 -18.03 -12.91 18.55
N PHE A 506 -17.93 -12.34 17.35
CA PHE A 506 -19.03 -11.69 16.62
C PHE A 506 -19.73 -12.64 15.64
N ALA A 507 -19.00 -13.60 15.08
CA ALA A 507 -19.47 -14.60 14.14
C ALA A 507 -19.07 -16.00 14.62
N LYS A 508 -19.93 -16.61 15.44
CA LYS A 508 -19.69 -17.94 16.03
C LYS A 508 -19.51 -19.06 14.99
N SER A 509 -20.11 -18.91 13.81
CA SER A 509 -19.98 -19.85 12.69
C SER A 509 -18.79 -19.56 11.78
N GLY A 510 -17.97 -18.55 12.11
CA GLY A 510 -17.02 -17.96 11.17
C GLY A 510 -17.72 -17.31 9.98
N GLN A 511 -16.96 -17.03 8.94
CA GLN A 511 -17.44 -16.41 7.70
C GLN A 511 -16.93 -17.18 6.50
N ASN A 512 -17.78 -17.35 5.49
CA ASN A 512 -17.37 -17.73 4.15
C ASN A 512 -17.58 -16.52 3.24
N TRP A 513 -16.51 -16.05 2.58
CA TRP A 513 -16.56 -14.94 1.64
C TRP A 513 -16.72 -15.39 0.19
N GLY A 514 -16.59 -16.69 -0.10
CA GLY A 514 -16.86 -17.29 -1.41
C GLY A 514 -15.74 -17.19 -2.45
N PHE A 515 -14.69 -16.40 -2.19
CA PHE A 515 -13.58 -16.19 -3.13
C PHE A 515 -12.60 -17.36 -3.16
N PRO A 516 -12.14 -17.85 -4.32
CA PRO A 516 -11.10 -18.87 -4.35
C PRO A 516 -9.80 -18.35 -3.71
N THR A 517 -9.05 -19.22 -3.02
CA THR A 517 -7.75 -18.83 -2.46
C THR A 517 -6.69 -18.78 -3.57
N TYR A 518 -5.60 -18.05 -3.33
CA TYR A 518 -4.50 -17.97 -4.29
C TYR A 518 -3.65 -19.24 -4.33
N ASN A 519 -3.18 -19.57 -5.52
CA ASN A 519 -2.11 -20.53 -5.73
C ASN A 519 -0.76 -19.78 -5.75
N TRP A 520 -0.27 -19.40 -4.56
CA TRP A 520 0.96 -18.62 -4.41
C TRP A 520 2.18 -19.30 -5.05
N GLU A 521 2.21 -20.63 -5.04
CA GLU A 521 3.26 -21.43 -5.68
C GLU A 521 3.27 -21.22 -7.20
N GLU A 522 2.10 -21.21 -7.85
CA GLU A 522 1.98 -20.92 -9.28
C GLU A 522 2.35 -19.47 -9.58
N MET A 523 1.80 -18.52 -8.82
CA MET A 523 2.09 -17.09 -8.98
C MET A 523 3.58 -16.75 -8.78
N SER A 524 4.32 -17.54 -8.00
CA SER A 524 5.75 -17.29 -7.79
C SER A 524 6.59 -17.55 -9.04
N LYS A 525 6.11 -18.40 -9.97
CA LYS A 525 6.88 -18.84 -11.15
C LYS A 525 7.14 -17.72 -12.15
N ASP A 526 6.25 -16.72 -12.22
CA ASP A 526 6.38 -15.56 -13.10
C ASP A 526 6.75 -14.28 -12.34
N ASN A 527 7.24 -14.43 -11.10
CA ASN A 527 7.51 -13.33 -10.18
C ASN A 527 6.27 -12.46 -9.94
N TYR A 528 5.13 -13.13 -9.66
CA TYR A 528 3.86 -12.54 -9.27
C TYR A 528 3.31 -11.56 -10.31
N GLY A 529 3.36 -11.95 -11.58
CA GLY A 529 3.02 -11.11 -12.74
C GLY A 529 1.63 -10.50 -12.64
N TRP A 530 0.61 -11.30 -12.32
CA TRP A 530 -0.77 -10.84 -12.15
C TRP A 530 -0.93 -9.78 -11.06
N TRP A 531 -0.32 -10.01 -9.88
CA TRP A 531 -0.36 -9.06 -8.76
C TRP A 531 0.36 -7.75 -9.08
N ARG A 532 1.50 -7.82 -9.77
CA ARG A 532 2.22 -6.63 -10.23
C ARG A 532 1.38 -5.84 -11.24
N ALA A 533 0.79 -6.51 -12.23
CA ALA A 533 -0.08 -5.87 -13.21
C ALA A 533 -1.28 -5.17 -12.53
N ARG A 534 -1.90 -5.82 -11.54
CA ARG A 534 -3.01 -5.24 -10.75
C ARG A 534 -2.59 -3.94 -10.04
N LEU A 535 -1.44 -3.94 -9.38
CA LEU A 535 -0.91 -2.75 -8.71
C LEU A 535 -0.51 -1.64 -9.70
N THR A 536 0.07 -2.01 -10.84
CA THR A 536 0.43 -1.07 -11.93
C THR A 536 -0.81 -0.44 -12.59
N GLN A 537 -1.93 -1.15 -12.67
CA GLN A 537 -3.15 -0.57 -13.20
C GLN A 537 -3.73 0.47 -12.24
N LEU A 538 -3.85 0.13 -10.95
CA LEU A 538 -4.38 1.05 -9.95
C LEU A 538 -3.48 2.27 -9.71
N SER A 539 -2.18 2.15 -9.99
CA SER A 539 -1.21 3.22 -9.82
C SER A 539 -1.37 4.40 -10.75
N LYS A 540 -2.10 4.19 -11.85
CA LYS A 540 -2.50 5.27 -12.76
C LYS A 540 -3.36 6.32 -12.02
N PHE A 541 -4.13 5.88 -11.02
CA PHE A 541 -5.08 6.75 -10.28
C PHE A 541 -4.64 7.05 -8.85
N PHE A 542 -4.12 6.05 -8.13
CA PHE A 542 -3.87 6.17 -6.69
C PHE A 542 -2.39 6.31 -6.37
N THR A 543 -2.06 7.05 -5.31
CA THR A 543 -0.68 7.18 -4.81
C THR A 543 -0.47 6.48 -3.47
N ALA A 544 -1.54 5.89 -2.92
CA ALA A 544 -1.52 5.09 -1.71
C ALA A 544 -2.59 4.00 -1.80
N TYR A 545 -2.37 2.88 -1.10
CA TYR A 545 -3.34 1.78 -1.08
C TYR A 545 -3.67 1.35 0.35
N ARG A 546 -4.92 0.98 0.54
CA ARG A 546 -5.34 0.03 1.55
C ARG A 546 -5.33 -1.35 0.88
N ILE A 547 -4.57 -2.28 1.44
CA ILE A 547 -4.70 -3.69 1.07
C ILE A 547 -5.64 -4.32 2.09
N ASP A 548 -6.81 -4.73 1.60
CA ASP A 548 -7.76 -5.45 2.44
C ASP A 548 -7.17 -6.80 2.85
N HIS A 549 -7.46 -7.21 4.10
CA HIS A 549 -6.99 -8.47 4.66
C HIS A 549 -5.50 -8.79 4.38
N ILE A 550 -4.59 -7.85 4.68
CA ILE A 550 -3.14 -8.00 4.43
C ILE A 550 -2.54 -9.33 4.98
N LEU A 551 -3.16 -9.91 6.01
CA LEU A 551 -2.80 -11.22 6.53
C LEU A 551 -2.85 -12.32 5.48
N GLY A 552 -3.70 -12.21 4.45
CA GLY A 552 -3.83 -13.17 3.36
C GLY A 552 -2.55 -13.40 2.55
N PHE A 553 -1.58 -12.47 2.60
CA PHE A 553 -0.25 -12.65 2.02
C PHE A 553 0.66 -13.56 2.86
N PHE A 554 0.33 -13.77 4.13
CA PHE A 554 1.07 -14.63 5.06
C PHE A 554 0.33 -15.93 5.32
N ARG A 555 -0.98 -15.85 5.55
CA ARG A 555 -1.88 -16.98 5.72
C ARG A 555 -3.32 -16.57 5.47
N ILE A 556 -4.10 -17.46 4.88
CA ILE A 556 -5.53 -17.25 4.63
C ILE A 556 -6.36 -18.36 5.26
N TRP A 557 -7.56 -18.04 5.76
CA TRP A 557 -8.50 -19.07 6.20
C TRP A 557 -9.17 -19.67 4.97
N GLU A 558 -8.74 -20.87 4.60
CA GLU A 558 -9.17 -21.63 3.43
C GLU A 558 -10.25 -22.64 3.85
N LEU A 559 -11.37 -22.61 3.11
CA LEU A 559 -12.54 -23.46 3.26
C LEU A 559 -12.67 -24.35 2.02
N PRO A 560 -13.25 -25.56 2.13
CA PRO A 560 -13.80 -26.25 0.97
C PRO A 560 -14.87 -25.39 0.30
N ASP A 561 -14.94 -25.42 -1.04
CA ASP A 561 -15.89 -24.62 -1.82
C ASP A 561 -17.37 -24.82 -1.46
N HIS A 562 -17.76 -26.03 -1.08
CA HIS A 562 -19.11 -26.39 -0.66
C HIS A 562 -19.44 -26.01 0.80
N ALA A 563 -18.50 -25.44 1.55
CA ALA A 563 -18.72 -25.10 2.96
C ALA A 563 -19.66 -23.89 3.09
N ALA A 564 -20.82 -24.05 3.72
CA ALA A 564 -21.73 -22.94 3.98
C ALA A 564 -21.26 -22.01 5.11
N THR A 565 -20.39 -22.48 6.01
CA THR A 565 -19.92 -21.74 7.18
C THR A 565 -18.40 -21.74 7.27
N GLY A 566 -17.84 -20.81 8.05
CA GLY A 566 -16.39 -20.72 8.27
C GLY A 566 -15.81 -21.79 9.21
N LEU A 567 -16.64 -22.70 9.75
CA LEU A 567 -16.23 -23.71 10.74
C LEU A 567 -15.27 -24.75 10.16
N CYS A 568 -15.44 -25.12 8.88
CA CYS A 568 -14.69 -26.20 8.23
C CYS A 568 -13.35 -25.75 7.64
N GLY A 569 -12.89 -24.54 7.98
CA GLY A 569 -11.70 -23.97 7.37
C GLY A 569 -10.42 -24.34 8.10
N LYS A 570 -9.30 -23.98 7.46
CA LYS A 570 -7.95 -24.08 8.03
C LYS A 570 -7.10 -22.92 7.54
N PHE A 571 -6.06 -22.57 8.29
CA PHE A 571 -5.08 -21.62 7.77
C PHE A 571 -4.25 -22.25 6.64
N ARG A 572 -3.94 -21.47 5.61
CA ARG A 572 -3.00 -21.84 4.56
C ARG A 572 -1.99 -20.73 4.32
N PRO A 573 -0.68 -21.00 4.45
CA PRO A 573 -0.09 -22.23 4.98
C PRO A 573 -0.50 -22.47 6.46
N SER A 574 -0.58 -23.74 6.84
CA SER A 574 -0.71 -24.19 8.24
C SER A 574 0.54 -24.97 8.62
N ILE A 575 0.97 -24.83 9.87
CA ILE A 575 1.88 -25.79 10.50
C ILE A 575 1.01 -26.96 10.96
N PRO A 576 1.18 -28.17 10.42
CA PRO A 576 0.42 -29.33 10.89
C PRO A 576 0.87 -29.74 12.29
N LEU A 577 -0.04 -30.32 13.07
CA LEU A 577 0.31 -31.07 14.28
C LEU A 577 0.61 -32.52 13.88
N SER A 578 1.66 -33.08 14.46
CA SER A 578 2.01 -34.50 14.32
C SER A 578 1.03 -35.38 15.09
N GLN A 579 0.95 -36.65 14.69
CA GLN A 579 0.12 -37.64 15.38
C GLN A 579 0.60 -37.83 16.82
N GLU A 580 1.91 -37.79 17.05
CA GLU A 580 2.56 -37.90 18.35
C GLU A 580 2.19 -36.74 19.29
N GLU A 581 2.19 -35.50 18.79
CA GLU A 581 1.78 -34.33 19.57
C GLU A 581 0.33 -34.44 20.03
N LEU A 582 -0.56 -34.86 19.12
CA LEU A 582 -1.97 -35.02 19.45
C LEU A 582 -2.22 -36.19 20.41
N LEU A 583 -1.52 -37.32 20.23
CA LEU A 583 -1.56 -38.44 21.18
C LEU A 583 -1.06 -38.03 22.57
N GLY A 584 0.01 -37.23 22.63
CA GLY A 584 0.54 -36.66 23.88
C GLY A 584 -0.48 -35.78 24.61
N ASP A 585 -1.34 -35.10 23.86
CA ASP A 585 -2.46 -34.29 24.38
C ASP A 585 -3.75 -35.10 24.65
N GLY A 586 -3.70 -36.45 24.51
CA GLY A 586 -4.83 -37.35 24.77
C GLY A 586 -5.86 -37.45 23.63
N ILE A 587 -5.53 -36.96 22.44
CA ILE A 587 -6.33 -37.04 21.23
C ILE A 587 -5.86 -38.28 20.45
N TRP A 588 -6.54 -39.42 20.63
CA TRP A 588 -6.09 -40.71 20.09
C TRP A 588 -6.93 -41.26 18.94
N ASP A 589 -8.21 -40.88 18.84
CA ASP A 589 -9.13 -41.36 17.79
C ASP A 589 -9.31 -40.31 16.67
N PHE A 590 -8.28 -40.16 15.85
CA PHE A 590 -8.21 -39.15 14.78
C PHE A 590 -9.31 -39.33 13.72
N ASP A 591 -9.57 -40.56 13.30
CA ASP A 591 -10.56 -40.86 12.28
C ASP A 591 -11.97 -40.45 12.73
N ARG A 592 -12.31 -40.72 14.00
CA ARG A 592 -13.59 -40.28 14.59
C ARG A 592 -13.66 -38.76 14.75
N MET A 593 -12.54 -38.09 15.05
CA MET A 593 -12.49 -36.63 15.27
C MET A 593 -12.46 -35.80 13.98
N SER A 594 -11.94 -36.37 12.90
CA SER A 594 -11.78 -35.70 11.61
C SER A 594 -12.97 -35.90 10.66
N ARG A 595 -13.91 -36.79 11.00
CA ARG A 595 -15.11 -37.07 10.20
C ARG A 595 -16.37 -36.52 10.87
N PRO A 596 -17.34 -35.98 10.11
CA PRO A 596 -18.63 -35.62 10.66
C PRO A 596 -19.28 -36.83 11.33
N TYR A 597 -19.60 -36.70 12.62
CA TYR A 597 -20.27 -37.74 13.39
C TYR A 597 -21.60 -37.17 13.91
N ILE A 598 -22.68 -37.55 13.24
CA ILE A 598 -24.03 -37.17 13.65
C ILE A 598 -24.51 -38.23 14.65
N ARG A 599 -24.73 -37.80 15.89
CA ARG A 599 -25.30 -38.66 16.91
C ARG A 599 -26.83 -38.69 16.83
N GLN A 600 -27.44 -39.77 17.30
CA GLN A 600 -28.89 -39.96 17.30
C GLN A 600 -29.63 -38.82 18.02
N ASP A 601 -29.09 -38.32 19.12
CA ASP A 601 -29.64 -37.18 19.88
C ASP A 601 -29.65 -35.87 19.06
N MET A 602 -28.65 -35.65 18.22
CA MET A 602 -28.58 -34.48 17.31
C MET A 602 -29.63 -34.55 16.21
N LEU A 603 -29.93 -35.76 15.69
CA LEU A 603 -31.00 -35.97 14.71
C LEU A 603 -32.38 -35.70 15.35
N GLU A 604 -32.61 -36.21 16.55
CA GLU A 604 -33.87 -36.02 17.28
C GLU A 604 -34.16 -34.54 17.57
N VAL A 605 -33.14 -33.74 17.89
CA VAL A 605 -33.32 -32.32 18.25
C VAL A 605 -33.39 -31.39 17.03
N THR A 606 -32.66 -31.70 15.96
CA THR A 606 -32.45 -30.77 14.83
C THR A 606 -33.35 -31.08 13.64
N ILE A 607 -33.67 -32.35 13.39
CA ILE A 607 -34.47 -32.80 12.23
C ILE A 607 -35.89 -33.21 12.67
N PHE A 608 -36.03 -33.83 13.85
CA PHE A 608 -37.29 -34.42 14.32
C PHE A 608 -37.96 -33.63 15.48
N LYS A 609 -38.38 -32.38 15.25
CA LYS A 609 -39.49 -31.80 16.04
C LYS A 609 -40.85 -32.21 15.43
N PRO A 610 -41.94 -32.28 16.22
CA PRO A 610 -42.81 -33.45 16.26
C PRO A 610 -43.76 -33.56 15.07
N MET A 611 -43.39 -34.32 14.05
CA MET A 611 -44.36 -34.89 13.10
C MET A 611 -44.14 -36.39 12.81
N PHE A 612 -43.07 -37.01 13.31
CA PHE A 612 -42.79 -38.42 13.04
C PHE A 612 -42.31 -39.17 14.28
N ARG A 613 -43.15 -39.22 15.32
CA ARG A 613 -42.87 -40.01 16.54
C ARG A 613 -43.51 -41.41 16.53
N ASN A 614 -43.95 -41.90 15.39
CA ASN A 614 -44.54 -43.23 15.22
C ASN A 614 -43.76 -44.01 14.15
N CYS A 615 -42.55 -44.47 14.49
CA CYS A 615 -41.93 -45.70 13.97
C CYS A 615 -40.53 -45.82 14.57
N PHE A 616 -40.21 -47.02 15.06
CA PHE A 616 -38.95 -47.47 15.66
C PHE A 616 -38.81 -47.31 17.18
N SER A 617 -39.18 -48.42 17.85
CA SER A 617 -38.84 -48.79 19.21
C SER A 617 -37.46 -49.46 19.28
N LYS A 618 -36.70 -49.02 20.28
CA LYS A 618 -35.85 -49.79 21.22
C LYS A 618 -34.68 -50.66 20.72
N ASP A 619 -33.52 -50.30 21.28
CA ASP A 619 -32.47 -51.10 21.96
C ASP A 619 -31.10 -50.57 21.49
N GLU A 620 -30.05 -50.30 22.28
CA GLU A 620 -29.68 -50.42 23.70
C GLU A 620 -28.38 -49.59 23.87
N GLY A 621 -28.02 -49.20 25.10
CA GLY A 621 -26.61 -48.95 25.46
C GLY A 621 -26.12 -47.49 25.52
N ALA A 622 -26.44 -46.79 26.62
CA ALA A 622 -25.80 -45.53 26.98
C ALA A 622 -24.40 -45.75 27.60
N SER A 623 -23.44 -44.89 27.23
CA SER A 623 -22.35 -44.49 28.12
C SER A 623 -21.95 -43.06 27.78
N SER A 624 -22.20 -42.16 28.73
CA SER A 624 -21.86 -40.75 28.66
C SER A 624 -20.37 -40.56 28.93
N MET A 625 -19.74 -39.65 28.20
CA MET A 625 -18.51 -39.02 28.67
C MET A 625 -18.54 -37.53 28.34
N THR A 626 -18.78 -36.75 29.39
CA THR A 626 -18.60 -35.31 29.44
C THR A 626 -17.09 -35.04 29.53
N PHE A 627 -16.53 -34.26 28.61
CA PHE A 627 -15.24 -33.60 28.87
C PHE A 627 -15.34 -32.10 28.62
N LEU A 628 -15.22 -31.37 29.72
CA LEU A 628 -15.01 -29.95 29.83
C LEU A 628 -13.50 -29.68 29.75
N SER A 629 -13.16 -28.60 29.06
CA SER A 629 -11.95 -27.78 29.20
C SER A 629 -10.57 -28.44 29.11
N CYS A 630 -9.82 -28.07 28.08
CA CYS A 630 -8.46 -27.55 28.23
C CYS A 630 -8.08 -26.82 26.95
N PHE A 631 -7.79 -25.52 27.02
CA PHE A 631 -6.66 -24.90 26.31
C PHE A 631 -6.50 -23.47 26.82
N ARG A 632 -5.43 -23.27 27.60
CA ARG A 632 -4.97 -21.98 28.10
C ARG A 632 -3.45 -21.99 27.99
N ARG A 633 -2.89 -21.48 26.88
CA ARG A 633 -1.56 -20.85 26.80
C ARG A 633 -1.21 -20.44 25.36
N SER A 634 -1.16 -19.13 25.12
CA SER A 634 -0.01 -18.39 24.57
C SER A 634 -0.48 -16.98 24.19
N LEU A 635 -0.44 -16.06 25.15
CA LEU A 635 -0.77 -14.65 24.92
C LEU A 635 0.04 -13.81 25.91
N ASP A 636 1.37 -13.89 25.77
CA ASP A 636 2.31 -13.00 26.45
C ASP A 636 3.45 -12.70 25.48
N LEU A 637 3.22 -11.72 24.61
CA LEU A 637 4.15 -10.88 23.84
C LEU A 637 3.26 -10.13 22.83
N PHE A 638 3.46 -8.84 22.60
CA PHE A 638 2.56 -7.88 21.89
C PHE A 638 1.52 -7.13 22.74
N GLY A 639 1.74 -7.04 24.05
CA GLY A 639 0.90 -6.28 24.97
C GLY A 639 1.45 -4.91 25.36
N GLN A 640 2.18 -4.18 24.51
CA GLN A 640 2.58 -2.81 24.82
C GLN A 640 2.98 -2.04 23.55
N LEU A 641 2.28 -0.93 23.33
CA LEU A 641 2.39 0.10 22.28
C LEU A 641 1.22 0.08 21.28
N LEU A 642 0.63 1.27 21.09
CA LEU A 642 -0.44 1.67 20.16
C LEU A 642 -1.88 1.71 20.73
N GLN A 643 -2.20 2.84 21.38
CA GLN A 643 -3.48 3.54 21.18
C GLN A 643 -3.16 4.78 20.33
N PRO A 644 -3.99 5.23 19.36
CA PRO A 644 -5.43 5.46 19.50
C PRO A 644 -6.28 5.01 18.30
N THR A 645 -7.55 5.39 18.40
CA THR A 645 -8.76 4.79 17.84
C THR A 645 -9.08 5.16 16.39
N PHE A 646 -9.51 4.21 15.53
CA PHE A 646 -10.07 4.49 14.19
C PHE A 646 -11.31 3.67 13.84
N CYS A 647 -12.21 4.29 13.07
CA CYS A 647 -13.51 3.80 12.64
C CYS A 647 -13.41 3.20 11.22
N THR A 648 -14.03 2.04 10.99
CA THR A 648 -14.09 1.35 9.69
C THR A 648 -15.52 1.39 9.13
N SER A 649 -15.67 1.27 7.81
CA SER A 649 -16.98 1.20 7.13
C SER A 649 -17.81 -0.03 7.48
N ILE A 650 -17.17 -1.08 8.01
CA ILE A 650 -17.82 -2.32 8.47
C ILE A 650 -18.48 -2.15 9.87
N ARG A 651 -18.45 -0.94 10.45
CA ARG A 651 -19.08 -0.63 11.75
C ARG A 651 -20.18 0.40 11.62
N ASN A 652 -21.21 0.27 12.46
CA ASN A 652 -22.25 1.28 12.64
C ASN A 652 -21.64 2.68 12.84
N THR A 653 -22.23 3.70 12.21
CA THR A 653 -21.77 5.09 12.32
C THR A 653 -21.66 5.54 13.78
N ALA A 654 -20.74 6.47 14.07
CA ALA A 654 -20.49 6.94 15.43
C ALA A 654 -21.77 7.41 16.16
N MET A 655 -22.73 7.98 15.43
CA MET A 655 -24.05 8.34 15.98
C MET A 655 -24.89 7.12 16.37
N SER A 656 -24.96 6.07 15.53
CA SER A 656 -25.67 4.83 15.87
C SER A 656 -25.04 4.13 17.08
N SER A 657 -23.70 4.14 17.17
CA SER A 657 -22.98 3.58 18.32
C SER A 657 -23.26 4.32 19.65
N LYS A 658 -23.64 5.60 19.58
CA LYS A 658 -23.96 6.45 20.76
C LYS A 658 -25.43 6.43 21.16
N ARG A 659 -26.36 6.02 20.29
CA ARG A 659 -27.82 6.07 20.58
C ARG A 659 -28.29 5.15 21.72
N ASN A 660 -27.44 4.25 22.23
CA ASN A 660 -27.72 3.42 23.41
C ASN A 660 -27.10 3.95 24.73
N ALA A 661 -26.77 5.24 24.81
CA ALA A 661 -26.24 5.86 26.03
C ALA A 661 -27.10 7.04 26.50
N THR A 662 -28.00 6.81 27.45
CA THR A 662 -28.75 7.85 28.17
C THR A 662 -27.81 8.67 29.07
N PRO A 663 -27.86 10.01 29.08
CA PRO A 663 -26.95 10.82 29.89
C PRO A 663 -27.54 11.10 31.29
N ARG A 664 -26.90 10.63 32.37
CA ARG A 664 -27.16 11.12 33.75
C ARG A 664 -26.25 12.31 34.05
N LYS A 665 -26.86 13.48 34.31
CA LYS A 665 -26.23 14.69 34.86
C LYS A 665 -25.70 14.42 36.28
N ARG A 666 -24.51 14.94 36.60
CA ARG A 666 -23.88 14.90 37.94
C ARG A 666 -24.51 15.98 38.85
N LEU A 667 -24.86 15.60 40.08
CA LEU A 667 -24.95 16.50 41.23
C LEU A 667 -24.04 15.94 42.34
N LEU A 668 -23.29 16.83 42.99
CA LEU A 668 -22.34 16.57 44.08
C LEU A 668 -23.08 16.31 45.41
N GLN A 669 -22.69 15.28 46.18
CA GLN A 669 -22.49 15.36 47.65
C GLN A 669 -21.91 14.07 48.29
N ARG A 670 -21.39 14.29 49.50
CA ARG A 670 -20.44 13.57 50.39
C ARG A 670 -20.71 12.09 50.79
N LEU A 671 -19.59 11.48 51.23
CA LEU A 671 -19.26 10.14 51.76
C LEU A 671 -20.15 9.52 52.88
N LYS A 672 -20.39 8.18 52.81
CA LYS A 672 -20.10 7.10 53.82
C LYS A 672 -20.65 5.70 53.35
N PRO A 673 -20.25 4.53 53.93
CA PRO A 673 -19.86 3.32 53.15
C PRO A 673 -20.66 1.99 53.35
N VAL A 674 -20.34 0.99 52.48
CA VAL A 674 -20.48 -0.52 52.58
C VAL A 674 -21.84 -1.16 52.11
N PRO A 675 -21.96 -2.43 51.57
CA PRO A 675 -21.05 -3.37 50.87
C PRO A 675 -21.54 -3.96 49.50
N LYS A 676 -20.57 -4.52 48.76
CA LYS A 676 -20.57 -5.69 47.82
C LYS A 676 -21.80 -5.99 46.92
N ASN A 677 -21.58 -5.86 45.60
CA ASN A 677 -21.87 -6.92 44.62
C ASN A 677 -21.00 -6.75 43.36
N HIS A 678 -20.19 -7.77 43.04
CA HIS A 678 -19.32 -7.79 41.87
C HIS A 678 -20.11 -8.20 40.61
N SER A 679 -20.28 -7.27 39.67
CA SER A 679 -20.46 -7.59 38.24
C SER A 679 -19.52 -6.70 37.43
N GLY A 680 -18.37 -7.25 37.05
CA GLY A 680 -17.33 -6.56 36.30
C GLY A 680 -17.54 -6.70 34.80
N TRP A 681 -18.42 -5.90 34.20
CA TRP A 681 -18.42 -5.68 32.75
C TRP A 681 -17.32 -4.67 32.39
N ARG A 682 -16.17 -5.16 31.90
CA ARG A 682 -15.19 -4.28 31.24
C ARG A 682 -15.44 -4.30 29.73
N LYS A 683 -16.08 -3.24 29.23
CA LYS A 683 -16.04 -2.88 27.80
C LYS A 683 -14.60 -2.58 27.40
N LYS A 684 -14.08 -3.26 26.37
CA LYS A 684 -12.90 -2.82 25.64
C LYS A 684 -13.14 -2.96 24.14
N THR A 685 -13.09 -1.81 23.48
CA THR A 685 -13.11 -1.62 22.04
C THR A 685 -11.91 -2.33 21.42
N VAL A 686 -12.14 -3.28 20.51
CA VAL A 686 -11.07 -3.89 19.70
C VAL A 686 -10.88 -3.05 18.44
N PHE A 687 -9.63 -2.67 18.15
CA PHE A 687 -9.20 -1.92 16.96
C PHE A 687 -8.69 -2.87 15.88
N SER A 688 -9.04 -2.60 14.62
CA SER A 688 -8.39 -3.20 13.46
C SER A 688 -7.10 -2.43 13.19
N VAL A 689 -6.00 -3.15 12.96
CA VAL A 689 -4.77 -2.56 12.42
C VAL A 689 -5.03 -2.26 10.93
N VAL A 690 -4.93 -0.98 10.55
CA VAL A 690 -4.94 -0.56 9.14
C VAL A 690 -3.50 -0.37 8.72
N CYS A 691 -2.90 -1.38 8.10
CA CYS A 691 -1.64 -1.19 7.38
C CYS A 691 -1.95 -0.44 6.09
N SER A 692 -1.55 0.83 6.02
CA SER A 692 -1.48 1.55 4.76
C SER A 692 -0.11 1.29 4.16
N ILE A 693 -0.06 0.74 2.94
CA ILE A 693 1.21 0.49 2.26
C ILE A 693 1.36 1.55 1.17
N PHE A 694 2.44 2.32 1.27
CA PHE A 694 2.82 3.34 0.30
C PHE A 694 3.84 2.71 -0.64
N TYR A 695 3.39 2.27 -1.82
CA TYR A 695 4.25 1.64 -2.81
C TYR A 695 5.02 2.68 -3.62
N ARG A 696 6.15 2.23 -4.17
CA ARG A 696 6.80 2.86 -5.33
C ARG A 696 6.02 2.41 -6.56
N ILE A 697 5.54 3.36 -7.34
CA ILE A 697 4.95 3.14 -8.66
C ILE A 697 6.05 3.33 -9.67
#